data_AF-A0A520VAI0-F1
#
_entry.id   AF-A0A520VAI0-F1
#
_cell.length_a   1.000
_cell.length_b   1.000
_cell.length_c   1.000
_cell.angle_alpha   90.00
_cell.angle_beta   90.00
_cell.angle_gamma   90.00
#
_symmetry.space_group_name_H-M   'P 1'
#
loop_
_entity.id
_entity.type
_entity.pdbx_description
1 polymer ?
#
loop_
_entity_poly.entity_id
_entity_poly.type
_entity_poly.pdbx_seq_one_letter_code
_entity_poly.pdbx_strand_id
1 'polypeptide(L)'
;MRFKIKTKFKPNGDQPEAILKLAKNLAAGVKEQTLLGVTGSGKTFTIANVIEKVNRPTVIMAHNKTLAAQLYEEFREIFPDNAVHYFVSYYDYYQPEAYIPSSNTYIAKDSQINDHIDQLRHASTSALFNRKDVIIVSSVSCIYGIGSPKDYFNMTIELCSKDLLERETLLEELIKIQYTRSRFELTRGTFRAIGNNVDIIPSNFEDKAVKVKFQDDKILAIYEIDPLSGEIIEEIDNIIIFPSTHYVVEKMTTEKAIKSIEAELKKQVGVFRGQGKLDEMKRIQERTANDLELMEIMGFCPGIENYSRHLDQRVAGEPPYTLIDYFPEDFLLVIDESHQTIPQIKGMHAGDKSRKQTLVDHGFRLPSALDNRPLNITEFENKINQIIYVSATPAEYEKEKSGKNIVEQIIRPTGLVDPTIEVRSAKNQIENLLSEIKSVVEKNEKILVTTLTKKMAEEITSYFKGLGIRVEYMHSDIKTLERVEILKKLRNDEFDVLVGINLLREGLDLPEVSLVAILDADKEGYLRSQTSLIQTFGRAARNLNGRVIMYADEITKSMEAAIKESNRRRTLQCKFNDDNAIIPKSITKDKDSDISSIYNINYNSESIPSDLDIAPHKIPKEIEKLRKEMNILSNELKFEEAGLLRDKIKILKKLELAYIEEIA
;
A
#
# COMPACT_ATOMS: atom_id res chain seq x y z
N MET A 1 3.75 3.33 -26.21
CA MET A 1 4.29 4.04 -25.02
C MET A 1 5.44 3.21 -24.45
N ARG A 2 6.49 3.84 -23.92
CA ARG A 2 7.65 3.17 -23.31
C ARG A 2 7.95 3.79 -21.96
N PHE A 3 8.43 3.00 -21.02
CA PHE A 3 8.98 3.51 -19.77
C PHE A 3 10.20 4.37 -20.03
N LYS A 4 10.32 5.47 -19.30
CA LYS A 4 11.45 6.40 -19.40
C LYS A 4 11.84 6.94 -18.03
N ILE A 5 13.02 6.56 -17.57
CA ILE A 5 13.60 7.07 -16.33
C ILE A 5 14.02 8.53 -16.53
N LYS A 6 13.62 9.41 -15.61
CA LYS A 6 14.10 10.80 -15.53
C LYS A 6 14.69 11.09 -14.17
N THR A 7 15.95 10.69 -13.97
CA THR A 7 16.69 11.00 -12.75
C THR A 7 18.11 11.48 -13.07
N LYS A 8 18.75 12.14 -12.09
CA LYS A 8 20.17 12.52 -12.17
C LYS A 8 21.11 11.34 -11.86
N PHE A 9 20.57 10.27 -11.28
CA PHE A 9 21.33 9.11 -10.84
C PHE A 9 21.64 8.19 -12.02
N LYS A 10 22.80 7.54 -11.97
CA LYS A 10 23.19 6.47 -12.91
C LYS A 10 23.49 5.21 -12.11
N PRO A 11 23.20 4.01 -12.66
CA PRO A 11 23.55 2.76 -12.00
C PRO A 11 25.03 2.72 -11.64
N ASN A 12 25.35 2.39 -10.38
CA ASN A 12 26.72 2.35 -9.85
C ASN A 12 26.91 1.14 -8.92
N GLY A 13 28.16 0.86 -8.51
CA GLY A 13 28.48 -0.33 -7.75
C GLY A 13 28.17 -1.59 -8.55
N ASP A 14 27.44 -2.51 -7.94
CA ASP A 14 26.98 -3.75 -8.57
C ASP A 14 25.58 -3.66 -9.20
N GLN A 15 24.92 -2.49 -9.13
CA GLN A 15 23.63 -2.27 -9.79
C GLN A 15 23.67 -2.57 -11.31
N PRO A 16 24.68 -2.14 -12.11
CA PRO A 16 24.69 -2.42 -13.55
C PRO A 16 24.66 -3.93 -13.85
N GLU A 17 25.42 -4.72 -13.09
CA GLU A 17 25.47 -6.17 -13.25
C GLU A 17 24.15 -6.81 -12.79
N ALA A 18 23.58 -6.35 -11.68
CA ALA A 18 22.31 -6.83 -11.18
C ALA A 18 21.17 -6.57 -12.18
N ILE A 19 21.06 -5.35 -12.71
CA ILE A 19 20.10 -4.97 -13.75
C ILE A 19 20.25 -5.86 -14.98
N LEU A 20 21.49 -6.07 -15.46
CA LEU A 20 21.76 -6.90 -16.63
C LEU A 20 21.34 -8.36 -16.41
N LYS A 21 21.68 -8.94 -15.26
CA LYS A 21 21.33 -10.33 -14.92
C LYS A 21 19.81 -10.50 -14.80
N LEU A 22 19.13 -9.64 -14.04
CA LEU A 22 17.68 -9.69 -13.86
C LEU A 22 16.94 -9.57 -15.20
N ALA A 23 17.31 -8.59 -16.01
CA ALA A 23 16.69 -8.38 -17.33
C ALA A 23 16.96 -9.55 -18.29
N LYS A 24 18.18 -10.10 -18.29
CA LYS A 24 18.52 -11.28 -19.11
C LYS A 24 17.73 -12.51 -18.70
N ASN A 25 17.57 -12.74 -17.40
CA ASN A 25 16.74 -13.83 -16.88
C ASN A 25 15.28 -13.68 -17.31
N LEU A 26 14.71 -12.47 -17.20
CA LEU A 26 13.34 -12.20 -17.66
C LEU A 26 13.19 -12.49 -19.15
N ALA A 27 14.12 -12.01 -19.98
CA ALA A 27 14.13 -12.26 -21.42
C ALA A 27 14.30 -13.75 -21.78
N ALA A 28 14.99 -14.52 -20.93
CA ALA A 28 15.15 -15.97 -21.08
C ALA A 28 13.93 -16.79 -20.59
N GLY A 29 12.86 -16.14 -20.12
CA GLY A 29 11.66 -16.82 -19.62
C GLY A 29 11.81 -17.40 -18.22
N VAL A 30 12.80 -16.95 -17.43
CA VAL A 30 12.91 -17.32 -16.01
C VAL A 30 11.68 -16.82 -15.28
N LYS A 31 10.90 -17.73 -14.72
CA LYS A 31 9.68 -17.40 -13.96
C LYS A 31 10.02 -16.67 -12.67
N GLU A 32 10.96 -17.18 -11.90
CA GLU A 32 11.22 -16.72 -10.54
C GLU A 32 12.70 -16.42 -10.33
N GLN A 33 12.98 -15.25 -9.77
CA GLN A 33 14.33 -14.83 -9.41
C GLN A 33 14.33 -13.88 -8.22
N THR A 34 15.47 -13.78 -7.53
CA THR A 34 15.62 -12.94 -6.35
C THR A 34 16.71 -11.90 -6.55
N LEU A 35 16.40 -10.64 -6.27
CA LEU A 35 17.37 -9.60 -6.00
C LEU A 35 17.72 -9.62 -4.50
N LEU A 36 18.86 -10.22 -4.17
CA LEU A 36 19.44 -10.22 -2.83
C LEU A 36 20.17 -8.89 -2.63
N GLY A 37 19.40 -7.85 -2.30
CA GLY A 37 19.89 -6.47 -2.18
C GLY A 37 20.04 -6.04 -0.73
N VAL A 38 21.21 -5.55 -0.32
CA VAL A 38 21.41 -5.01 1.04
C VAL A 38 20.72 -3.65 1.21
N THR A 39 20.37 -3.30 2.45
CA THR A 39 19.80 -1.98 2.77
C THR A 39 20.74 -0.86 2.34
N GLY A 40 20.19 0.16 1.67
CA GLY A 40 20.97 1.30 1.15
C GLY A 40 21.69 1.05 -0.18
N SER A 41 21.55 -0.14 -0.79
CA SER A 41 22.14 -0.42 -2.12
C SER A 41 21.36 0.18 -3.29
N GLY A 42 20.20 0.81 -3.07
CA GLY A 42 19.35 1.37 -4.13
C GLY A 42 18.52 0.33 -4.87
N LYS A 43 17.89 -0.61 -4.13
CA LYS A 43 17.05 -1.69 -4.69
C LYS A 43 15.94 -1.15 -5.61
N THR A 44 15.24 -0.09 -5.19
CA THR A 44 14.18 0.55 -6.00
C THR A 44 14.71 1.01 -7.35
N PHE A 45 15.86 1.71 -7.37
CA PHE A 45 16.45 2.21 -8.60
C PHE A 45 16.90 1.08 -9.54
N THR A 46 17.44 -0.01 -9.00
CA THR A 46 17.73 -1.24 -9.77
C THR A 46 16.47 -1.79 -10.42
N ILE A 47 15.38 -1.93 -9.67
CA ILE A 47 14.10 -2.42 -10.21
C ILE A 47 13.54 -1.48 -11.27
N ALA A 48 13.61 -0.16 -11.08
CA ALA A 48 13.21 0.81 -12.09
C ALA A 48 13.97 0.62 -13.42
N ASN A 49 15.30 0.44 -13.35
CA ASN A 49 16.10 0.17 -14.54
C ASN A 49 15.73 -1.18 -15.20
N VAL A 50 15.35 -2.19 -14.42
CA VAL A 50 14.83 -3.45 -14.96
C VAL A 50 13.50 -3.21 -15.68
N ILE A 51 12.55 -2.47 -15.08
CA ILE A 51 11.25 -2.14 -15.66
C ILE A 51 11.42 -1.38 -16.99
N GLU A 52 12.27 -0.35 -17.02
CA GLU A 52 12.56 0.39 -18.25
C GLU A 52 13.11 -0.52 -19.36
N LYS A 53 14.01 -1.44 -18.98
CA LYS A 53 14.67 -2.34 -19.93
C LYS A 53 13.77 -3.44 -20.49
N VAL A 54 12.89 -4.01 -19.66
CA VAL A 54 11.94 -5.05 -20.11
C VAL A 54 10.67 -4.46 -20.71
N ASN A 55 10.34 -3.22 -20.35
CA ASN A 55 9.24 -2.42 -20.86
C ASN A 55 7.88 -3.12 -20.80
N ARG A 56 7.50 -3.59 -19.61
CA ARG A 56 6.25 -4.33 -19.34
C ARG A 56 5.46 -3.69 -18.20
N PRO A 57 4.12 -3.71 -18.23
CA PRO A 57 3.30 -3.35 -17.08
C PRO A 57 3.79 -4.08 -15.84
N THR A 58 3.93 -3.37 -14.72
CA THR A 58 4.55 -3.92 -13.52
C THR A 58 3.67 -3.67 -12.30
N VAL A 59 3.48 -4.71 -11.50
CA VAL A 59 2.94 -4.61 -10.13
C VAL A 59 4.09 -4.64 -9.15
N ILE A 60 4.10 -3.71 -8.20
CA ILE A 60 5.07 -3.68 -7.10
C ILE A 60 4.30 -3.88 -5.81
N MET A 61 4.49 -5.04 -5.18
CA MET A 61 3.77 -5.42 -3.97
C MET A 61 4.62 -5.14 -2.73
N ALA A 62 4.04 -4.44 -1.76
CA ALA A 62 4.61 -4.21 -0.43
C ALA A 62 3.71 -4.78 0.66
N HIS A 63 4.32 -5.16 1.80
CA HIS A 63 3.61 -5.80 2.91
C HIS A 63 2.81 -4.83 3.79
N ASN A 64 3.03 -3.52 3.67
CA ASN A 64 2.35 -2.50 4.45
C ASN A 64 2.09 -1.23 3.61
N LYS A 65 1.15 -0.38 4.06
CA LYS A 65 0.73 0.83 3.33
C LYS A 65 1.85 1.88 3.27
N THR A 66 2.59 2.08 4.35
CA THR A 66 3.68 3.08 4.44
C THR A 66 4.78 2.82 3.40
N LEU A 67 5.26 1.57 3.29
CA LEU A 67 6.24 1.18 2.29
C LEU A 67 5.67 1.26 0.88
N ALA A 68 4.39 0.89 0.69
CA ALA A 68 3.73 1.01 -0.61
C ALA A 68 3.69 2.48 -1.07
N ALA A 69 3.37 3.41 -0.17
CA ALA A 69 3.34 4.83 -0.49
C ALA A 69 4.74 5.40 -0.79
N GLN A 70 5.74 5.04 0.02
CA GLN A 70 7.13 5.41 -0.24
C GLN A 70 7.57 4.95 -1.64
N LEU A 71 7.30 3.69 -1.99
CA LEU A 71 7.61 3.17 -3.31
C LEU A 71 6.81 3.90 -4.40
N TYR A 72 5.52 4.18 -4.18
CA TYR A 72 4.70 4.93 -5.13
C TYR A 72 5.30 6.30 -5.46
N GLU A 73 5.71 7.08 -4.47
CA GLU A 73 6.36 8.37 -4.69
C GLU A 73 7.75 8.23 -5.33
N GLU A 74 8.58 7.30 -4.87
CA GLU A 74 9.89 7.01 -5.50
C GLU A 74 9.71 6.68 -7.00
N PHE A 75 8.75 5.81 -7.35
CA PHE A 75 8.49 5.45 -8.74
C PHE A 75 7.90 6.62 -9.55
N ARG A 76 7.08 7.47 -8.95
CA ARG A 76 6.53 8.67 -9.59
C ARG A 76 7.60 9.71 -9.90
N GLU A 77 8.56 9.91 -8.99
CA GLU A 77 9.74 10.76 -9.23
C GLU A 77 10.65 10.18 -10.33
N ILE A 78 10.82 8.86 -10.35
CA ILE A 78 11.66 8.18 -11.35
C ILE A 78 11.01 8.18 -12.74
N PHE A 79 9.69 8.02 -12.82
CA PHE A 79 8.91 7.89 -14.06
C PHE A 79 7.81 8.96 -14.19
N PRO A 80 8.14 10.26 -14.22
CA PRO A 80 7.14 11.33 -14.18
C PRO A 80 6.28 11.42 -15.44
N ASP A 81 6.70 10.81 -16.55
CA ASP A 81 5.95 10.79 -17.83
C ASP A 81 5.11 9.51 -18.02
N ASN A 82 5.24 8.52 -17.14
CA ASN A 82 4.54 7.24 -17.25
C ASN A 82 3.42 7.13 -16.20
N ALA A 83 2.56 6.13 -16.37
CA ALA A 83 1.41 5.90 -15.50
C ALA A 83 1.84 5.15 -14.24
N VAL A 84 2.24 5.88 -13.19
CA VAL A 84 2.50 5.33 -11.86
C VAL A 84 1.23 5.48 -11.02
N HIS A 85 0.72 4.38 -10.49
CA HIS A 85 -0.54 4.31 -9.75
C HIS A 85 -0.39 3.62 -8.40
N TYR A 86 -1.36 3.85 -7.52
CA TYR A 86 -1.39 3.36 -6.15
C TYR A 86 -2.66 2.56 -5.87
N PHE A 87 -2.50 1.32 -5.39
CA PHE A 87 -3.59 0.39 -5.16
C PHE A 87 -3.51 -0.27 -3.78
N VAL A 88 -4.13 0.35 -2.78
CA VAL A 88 -4.22 -0.20 -1.42
C VAL A 88 -5.67 -0.31 -0.97
N SER A 89 -5.90 -0.85 0.23
CA SER A 89 -7.23 -0.82 0.83
C SER A 89 -7.72 0.62 0.98
N TYR A 90 -8.88 0.92 0.39
CA TYR A 90 -9.54 2.23 0.47
C TYR A 90 -10.21 2.49 1.82
N TYR A 91 -10.10 1.58 2.79
CA TYR A 91 -10.64 1.81 4.12
C TYR A 91 -9.64 2.53 5.01
N ASP A 92 -10.05 3.65 5.60
CA ASP A 92 -9.35 4.34 6.71
C ASP A 92 -9.54 3.55 8.00
N TYR A 93 -10.75 3.06 8.21
CA TYR A 93 -11.13 2.16 9.28
C TYR A 93 -11.93 1.00 8.71
N TYR A 94 -11.61 -0.21 9.12
CA TYR A 94 -12.31 -1.42 8.68
C TYR A 94 -12.44 -2.42 9.82
N GLN A 95 -13.68 -2.64 10.26
CA GLN A 95 -14.08 -3.73 11.13
C GLN A 95 -14.80 -4.78 10.29
N PRO A 96 -14.21 -5.97 10.10
CA PRO A 96 -14.88 -7.04 9.36
C PRO A 96 -16.07 -7.57 10.14
N GLU A 97 -17.07 -8.08 9.41
CA GLU A 97 -18.13 -8.88 9.99
C GLU A 97 -17.56 -10.13 10.69
N ALA A 98 -17.96 -10.40 11.93
CA ALA A 98 -17.50 -11.56 12.67
C ALA A 98 -18.56 -12.03 13.68
N TYR A 99 -18.46 -13.28 14.09
CA TYR A 99 -19.26 -13.84 15.18
C TYR A 99 -18.33 -14.55 16.15
N ILE A 100 -18.50 -14.26 17.45
CA ILE A 100 -17.70 -14.85 18.53
C ILE A 100 -18.62 -15.81 19.30
N PRO A 101 -18.51 -17.15 19.07
CA PRO A 101 -19.43 -18.11 19.68
C PRO A 101 -19.35 -18.14 21.21
N SER A 102 -18.16 -17.94 21.79
CA SER A 102 -17.96 -18.00 23.24
C SER A 102 -18.70 -16.90 24.01
N SER A 103 -18.91 -15.74 23.41
CA SER A 103 -19.64 -14.61 24.00
C SER A 103 -21.00 -14.35 23.33
N ASN A 104 -21.40 -15.21 22.39
CA ASN A 104 -22.60 -15.04 21.55
C ASN A 104 -22.70 -13.62 20.96
N THR A 105 -21.57 -13.05 20.54
CA THR A 105 -21.49 -11.66 20.07
C THR A 105 -21.37 -11.62 18.56
N TYR A 106 -22.34 -10.98 17.91
CA TYR A 106 -22.24 -10.63 16.49
C TYR A 106 -21.64 -9.23 16.34
N ILE A 107 -20.59 -9.14 15.56
CA ILE A 107 -19.88 -7.91 15.23
C ILE A 107 -20.28 -7.53 13.81
N ALA A 108 -21.06 -6.46 13.68
CA ALA A 108 -21.44 -5.93 12.38
C ALA A 108 -20.22 -5.36 11.64
N LYS A 109 -20.27 -5.42 10.30
CA LYS A 109 -19.33 -4.71 9.44
C LYS A 109 -19.49 -3.21 9.70
N ASP A 110 -18.38 -2.56 9.99
CA ASP A 110 -18.30 -1.11 10.11
C ASP A 110 -17.05 -0.64 9.39
N SER A 111 -17.16 0.41 8.59
CA SER A 111 -16.06 0.83 7.74
C SER A 111 -16.21 2.27 7.29
N GLN A 112 -15.07 2.96 7.21
CA GLN A 112 -14.98 4.30 6.63
C GLN A 112 -14.13 4.23 5.36
N ILE A 113 -14.71 4.65 4.24
CA ILE A 113 -14.06 4.68 2.94
C ILE A 113 -13.33 6.01 2.78
N ASN A 114 -12.11 5.93 2.27
CA ASN A 114 -11.32 7.05 1.81
C ASN A 114 -11.58 7.27 0.31
N ASP A 115 -12.28 8.37 0.00
CA ASP A 115 -12.64 8.70 -1.38
C ASP A 115 -11.42 8.86 -2.30
N HIS A 116 -10.30 9.37 -1.77
CA HIS A 116 -9.11 9.59 -2.57
C HIS A 116 -8.39 8.27 -2.89
N ILE A 117 -8.22 7.38 -1.92
CA ILE A 117 -7.63 6.05 -2.18
C ILE A 117 -8.51 5.26 -3.15
N ASP A 118 -9.83 5.33 -3.00
CA ASP A 118 -10.74 4.68 -3.91
C ASP A 118 -10.62 5.25 -5.34
N GLN A 119 -10.45 6.56 -5.49
CA GLN A 119 -10.14 7.20 -6.77
C GLN A 119 -8.83 6.68 -7.38
N LEU A 120 -7.76 6.57 -6.59
CA LEU A 120 -6.48 6.03 -7.03
C LEU A 120 -6.60 4.57 -7.50
N ARG A 121 -7.49 3.77 -6.90
CA ARG A 121 -7.78 2.41 -7.35
C ARG A 121 -8.51 2.39 -8.69
N HIS A 122 -9.47 3.28 -8.90
CA HIS A 122 -10.13 3.46 -10.19
C HIS A 122 -9.15 3.94 -11.26
N ALA A 123 -8.24 4.86 -10.93
CA ALA A 123 -7.16 5.28 -11.81
C ALA A 123 -6.23 4.10 -12.17
N SER A 124 -5.90 3.26 -11.20
CA SER A 124 -5.09 2.05 -11.38
C SER A 124 -5.72 1.07 -12.38
N THR A 125 -6.99 0.72 -12.22
CA THR A 125 -7.66 -0.26 -13.11
C THR A 125 -7.97 0.31 -14.48
N SER A 126 -8.35 1.59 -14.57
CA SER A 126 -8.62 2.24 -15.87
C SER A 126 -7.36 2.45 -16.70
N ALA A 127 -6.20 2.73 -16.08
CA ALA A 127 -4.94 2.88 -16.79
C ALA A 127 -4.49 1.60 -17.53
N LEU A 128 -4.84 0.43 -17.00
CA LEU A 128 -4.55 -0.86 -17.63
C LEU A 128 -5.35 -1.12 -18.91
N PHE A 129 -6.41 -0.35 -19.17
CA PHE A 129 -7.25 -0.52 -20.35
C PHE A 129 -6.54 -0.13 -21.65
N ASN A 130 -5.85 1.02 -21.66
CA ASN A 130 -5.30 1.61 -22.89
C ASN A 130 -3.79 1.89 -22.84
N ARG A 131 -3.10 1.63 -21.71
CA ARG A 131 -1.66 1.86 -21.57
C ARG A 131 -0.89 0.59 -21.24
N LYS A 132 0.36 0.54 -21.72
CA LYS A 132 1.33 -0.52 -21.39
C LYS A 132 2.46 -0.06 -20.46
N ASP A 133 2.63 1.26 -20.32
CA ASP A 133 3.64 1.88 -19.46
C ASP A 133 3.06 2.19 -18.07
N VAL A 134 2.48 1.16 -17.45
CA VAL A 134 1.78 1.25 -16.16
C VAL A 134 2.60 0.56 -15.07
N ILE A 135 2.89 1.28 -13.98
CA ILE A 135 3.41 0.71 -12.73
C ILE A 135 2.34 0.88 -11.67
N ILE A 136 1.91 -0.20 -11.04
CA ILE A 136 0.98 -0.14 -9.92
C ILE A 136 1.70 -0.59 -8.65
N VAL A 137 1.85 0.33 -7.70
CA VAL A 137 2.34 0.01 -6.38
C VAL A 137 1.14 -0.37 -5.50
N SER A 138 1.20 -1.55 -4.89
CA SER A 138 0.07 -2.16 -4.21
C SER A 138 0.46 -2.78 -2.88
N SER A 139 -0.49 -2.80 -1.94
CA SER A 139 -0.41 -3.72 -0.80
C SER A 139 -0.89 -5.12 -1.20
N VAL A 140 -1.10 -6.02 -0.23
CA VAL A 140 -1.83 -7.28 -0.46
C VAL A 140 -3.27 -7.08 -0.97
N SER A 141 -3.77 -5.84 -1.06
CA SER A 141 -5.08 -5.58 -1.69
C SER A 141 -5.17 -6.09 -3.13
N CYS A 142 -4.06 -6.24 -3.86
CA CYS A 142 -4.08 -6.75 -5.23
C CYS A 142 -4.50 -8.23 -5.36
N ILE A 143 -4.47 -9.01 -4.27
CA ILE A 143 -4.93 -10.41 -4.26
C ILE A 143 -6.37 -10.57 -3.74
N TYR A 144 -7.03 -9.46 -3.36
CA TYR A 144 -8.43 -9.47 -2.94
C TYR A 144 -9.37 -9.35 -4.13
N GLY A 145 -10.58 -9.88 -3.94
CA GLY A 145 -11.66 -9.79 -4.90
C GLY A 145 -11.94 -8.35 -5.35
N ILE A 146 -11.99 -8.16 -6.66
CA ILE A 146 -12.61 -7.01 -7.35
C ILE A 146 -13.48 -7.55 -8.48
N GLY A 147 -14.41 -6.75 -9.00
CA GLY A 147 -15.30 -7.24 -10.06
C GLY A 147 -14.55 -7.64 -11.33
N SER A 148 -15.23 -8.43 -12.15
CA SER A 148 -14.73 -8.97 -13.41
C SER A 148 -14.16 -7.87 -14.32
N PRO A 149 -12.88 -7.98 -14.78
CA PRO A 149 -12.30 -7.00 -15.70
C PRO A 149 -13.08 -6.94 -17.01
N LYS A 150 -13.61 -8.08 -17.47
CA LYS A 150 -14.43 -8.15 -18.67
C LYS A 150 -15.69 -7.29 -18.54
N ASP A 151 -16.41 -7.42 -17.42
CA ASP A 151 -17.64 -6.66 -17.20
C ASP A 151 -17.31 -5.18 -16.98
N TYR A 152 -16.26 -4.89 -16.22
CA TYR A 152 -15.78 -3.52 -15.99
C TYR A 152 -15.43 -2.78 -17.29
N PHE A 153 -14.71 -3.44 -18.22
CA PHE A 153 -14.32 -2.84 -19.49
C PHE A 153 -15.46 -2.80 -20.52
N ASN A 154 -16.34 -3.81 -20.54
CA ASN A 154 -17.51 -3.81 -21.43
C ASN A 154 -18.56 -2.75 -21.06
N MET A 155 -18.58 -2.33 -19.79
CA MET A 155 -19.49 -1.30 -19.28
C MET A 155 -18.86 0.10 -19.30
N THR A 156 -17.90 0.35 -20.19
CA THR A 156 -17.36 1.69 -20.42
C THR A 156 -18.25 2.46 -21.39
N ILE A 157 -18.32 3.78 -21.24
CA ILE A 157 -18.99 4.68 -22.17
C ILE A 157 -17.92 5.46 -22.91
N GLU A 158 -17.74 5.16 -24.19
CA GLU A 158 -16.85 5.92 -25.08
C GLU A 158 -17.64 7.08 -25.69
N LEU A 159 -17.14 8.30 -25.53
CA LEU A 159 -17.73 9.51 -26.07
C LEU A 159 -16.74 10.18 -27.01
N CYS A 160 -17.15 10.41 -28.26
CA CYS A 160 -16.39 11.20 -29.22
C CYS A 160 -17.18 12.46 -29.62
N SER A 161 -16.45 13.54 -29.86
CA SER A 161 -17.02 14.75 -30.45
C SER A 161 -17.66 14.41 -31.81
N LYS A 162 -18.89 14.89 -32.03
CA LYS A 162 -19.75 14.65 -33.22
C LYS A 162 -20.50 13.33 -33.26
N ASP A 163 -20.44 12.52 -32.20
CA ASP A 163 -21.24 11.30 -32.10
C ASP A 163 -22.76 11.59 -32.14
N LEU A 164 -23.50 10.69 -32.78
CA LEU A 164 -24.97 10.64 -32.73
C LEU A 164 -25.38 9.97 -31.42
N LEU A 165 -25.57 10.78 -30.38
CA LEU A 165 -25.98 10.34 -29.06
C LEU A 165 -26.99 11.34 -28.50
N GLU A 166 -28.16 10.84 -28.11
CA GLU A 166 -29.16 11.65 -27.42
C GLU A 166 -28.73 11.89 -25.96
N ARG A 167 -29.00 13.09 -25.46
CA ARG A 167 -28.63 13.47 -24.08
C ARG A 167 -29.24 12.53 -23.04
N GLU A 168 -30.50 12.15 -23.20
CA GLU A 168 -31.18 11.26 -22.24
C GLU A 168 -30.60 9.85 -22.27
N THR A 169 -30.18 9.35 -23.42
CA THR A 169 -29.46 8.06 -23.53
C THR A 169 -28.17 8.08 -22.72
N LEU A 170 -27.37 9.15 -22.81
CA LEU A 170 -26.18 9.28 -21.97
C LEU A 170 -26.51 9.25 -20.47
N LEU A 171 -27.59 9.91 -20.05
CA LEU A 171 -27.98 9.91 -18.62
C LEU A 171 -28.37 8.51 -18.14
N GLU A 172 -29.11 7.75 -18.96
CA GLU A 172 -29.47 6.36 -18.66
C GLU A 172 -28.23 5.46 -18.59
N GLU A 173 -27.28 5.62 -19.51
CA GLU A 173 -26.02 4.86 -19.51
C GLU A 173 -25.17 5.16 -18.28
N LEU A 174 -25.04 6.43 -17.90
CA LEU A 174 -24.34 6.83 -16.66
C LEU A 174 -24.94 6.17 -15.42
N ILE A 175 -26.28 6.11 -15.32
CA ILE A 175 -26.97 5.42 -14.22
C ILE A 175 -26.69 3.91 -14.24
N LYS A 176 -26.68 3.27 -15.42
CA LYS A 176 -26.37 1.83 -15.56
C LYS A 176 -24.97 1.50 -15.03
N ILE A 177 -24.00 2.39 -15.27
CA ILE A 177 -22.62 2.25 -14.79
C ILE A 177 -22.41 2.87 -13.39
N GLN A 178 -23.50 3.00 -12.62
CA GLN A 178 -23.58 3.37 -11.21
C GLN A 178 -23.24 4.82 -10.86
N TYR A 179 -23.31 5.76 -11.81
CA TYR A 179 -23.16 7.17 -11.48
C TYR A 179 -24.45 7.73 -10.87
N THR A 180 -24.30 8.62 -9.89
CA THR A 180 -25.44 9.27 -9.23
C THR A 180 -25.72 10.64 -9.85
N ARG A 181 -26.99 10.91 -10.18
CA ARG A 181 -27.40 12.23 -10.65
C ARG A 181 -27.46 13.21 -9.48
N SER A 182 -26.69 14.29 -9.58
CA SER A 182 -26.75 15.42 -8.63
C SER A 182 -27.38 16.65 -9.27
N ARG A 183 -28.08 17.44 -8.46
CA ARG A 183 -28.67 18.73 -8.87
C ARG A 183 -27.84 19.93 -8.45
N PHE A 184 -26.98 19.79 -7.45
CA PHE A 184 -26.30 20.91 -6.80
C PHE A 184 -24.79 20.68 -6.82
N GLU A 185 -24.32 19.68 -6.07
CA GLU A 185 -22.90 19.41 -5.85
C GLU A 185 -22.43 18.28 -6.77
N LEU A 186 -21.38 18.54 -7.56
CA LEU A 186 -20.70 17.50 -8.32
C LEU A 186 -19.58 16.91 -7.45
N THR A 187 -19.70 15.62 -7.15
CA THR A 187 -18.64 14.82 -6.51
C THR A 187 -18.25 13.66 -7.43
N ARG A 188 -17.15 12.96 -7.09
CA ARG A 188 -16.67 11.80 -7.84
C ARG A 188 -17.78 10.75 -8.02
N GLY A 189 -17.93 10.22 -9.23
CA GLY A 189 -18.98 9.24 -9.55
C GLY A 189 -20.39 9.87 -9.66
N THR A 190 -20.46 11.18 -9.84
CA THR A 190 -21.74 11.88 -10.06
C THR A 190 -21.76 12.64 -11.39
N PHE A 191 -22.96 12.95 -11.85
CA PHE A 191 -23.17 13.81 -13.00
C PHE A 191 -24.32 14.79 -12.77
N ARG A 192 -24.31 15.89 -13.50
CA ARG A 192 -25.31 16.95 -13.48
C ARG A 192 -25.66 17.35 -14.91
N ALA A 193 -26.95 17.47 -15.19
CA ALA A 193 -27.43 17.91 -16.50
C ALA A 193 -28.07 19.30 -16.38
N ILE A 194 -27.55 20.28 -17.13
CA ILE A 194 -28.05 21.67 -17.19
C ILE A 194 -28.23 22.06 -18.65
N GLY A 195 -29.48 22.23 -19.09
CA GLY A 195 -29.81 22.54 -20.48
C GLY A 195 -29.24 21.47 -21.42
N ASN A 196 -28.36 21.89 -22.34
CA ASN A 196 -27.69 21.01 -23.30
C ASN A 196 -26.33 20.49 -22.82
N ASN A 197 -25.95 20.73 -21.56
CA ASN A 197 -24.67 20.29 -21.03
C ASN A 197 -24.87 19.18 -20.01
N VAL A 198 -24.00 18.17 -20.07
CA VAL A 198 -23.86 17.14 -19.03
C VAL A 198 -22.46 17.24 -18.46
N ASP A 199 -22.37 17.64 -17.20
CA ASP A 199 -21.13 17.68 -16.42
C ASP A 199 -20.99 16.35 -15.68
N ILE A 200 -19.86 15.68 -15.80
CA ILE A 200 -19.57 14.36 -15.22
C ILE A 200 -18.27 14.47 -14.45
N ILE A 201 -18.20 13.91 -13.23
CA ILE A 201 -16.93 13.68 -12.55
C ILE A 201 -16.60 12.19 -12.59
N PRO A 202 -15.71 11.74 -13.51
CA PRO A 202 -15.31 10.35 -13.62
C PRO A 202 -14.74 9.78 -12.32
N SER A 203 -15.00 8.50 -12.05
CA SER A 203 -14.51 7.83 -10.82
C SER A 203 -12.99 7.70 -10.71
N ASN A 204 -12.30 7.75 -11.84
CA ASN A 204 -10.86 7.65 -11.96
C ASN A 204 -10.14 9.02 -11.99
N PHE A 205 -10.86 10.14 -12.04
CA PHE A 205 -10.25 11.47 -12.05
C PHE A 205 -10.15 12.05 -10.64
N GLU A 206 -9.06 12.75 -10.35
CA GLU A 206 -8.83 13.40 -9.05
C GLU A 206 -9.58 14.74 -8.98
N ASP A 207 -9.22 15.69 -9.86
CA ASP A 207 -9.71 17.08 -9.84
C ASP A 207 -10.20 17.56 -11.21
N LYS A 208 -10.55 16.65 -12.10
CA LYS A 208 -11.00 16.96 -13.46
C LYS A 208 -12.43 16.51 -13.63
N ALA A 209 -13.24 17.35 -14.26
CA ALA A 209 -14.59 17.01 -14.67
C ALA A 209 -14.70 17.13 -16.20
N VAL A 210 -15.74 16.52 -16.74
CA VAL A 210 -15.97 16.40 -18.17
C VAL A 210 -17.30 17.05 -18.47
N LYS A 211 -17.31 18.04 -19.35
CA LYS A 211 -18.53 18.67 -19.85
C LYS A 211 -18.80 18.20 -21.27
N VAL A 212 -19.89 17.48 -21.45
CA VAL A 212 -20.39 17.04 -22.75
C VAL A 212 -21.46 18.03 -23.20
N LYS A 213 -21.21 18.74 -24.29
CA LYS A 213 -22.14 19.72 -24.86
C LYS A 213 -22.91 19.09 -26.00
N PHE A 214 -24.23 19.15 -25.93
CA PHE A 214 -25.13 18.60 -26.94
C PHE A 214 -25.69 19.69 -27.86
N GLN A 215 -25.99 19.29 -29.10
CA GLN A 215 -26.83 20.03 -30.02
C GLN A 215 -27.77 19.03 -30.69
N ASP A 216 -29.06 19.17 -30.41
CA ASP A 216 -30.09 18.19 -30.79
C ASP A 216 -29.68 16.77 -30.32
N ASP A 217 -29.60 15.79 -31.23
CA ASP A 217 -29.26 14.39 -30.93
C ASP A 217 -27.77 14.07 -31.20
N LYS A 218 -26.90 15.07 -31.01
CA LYS A 218 -25.45 14.93 -31.25
C LYS A 218 -24.60 15.57 -30.16
N ILE A 219 -23.45 14.96 -29.90
CA ILE A 219 -22.37 15.58 -29.13
C ILE A 219 -21.71 16.65 -29.99
N LEU A 220 -21.82 17.91 -29.60
CA LEU A 220 -21.18 19.03 -30.29
C LEU A 220 -19.67 19.08 -29.97
N ALA A 221 -19.34 19.02 -28.68
CA ALA A 221 -17.98 19.11 -28.18
C ALA A 221 -17.89 18.50 -26.77
N ILE A 222 -16.68 18.06 -26.41
CA ILE A 222 -16.35 17.55 -25.09
C ILE A 222 -15.25 18.45 -24.51
N TYR A 223 -15.45 18.91 -23.29
CA TYR A 223 -14.49 19.77 -22.60
C TYR A 223 -14.03 19.12 -21.31
N GLU A 224 -12.74 19.23 -21.02
CA GLU A 224 -12.26 19.09 -19.66
C GLU A 224 -12.52 20.40 -18.91
N ILE A 225 -13.11 20.32 -17.73
CA ILE A 225 -13.48 21.47 -16.92
C ILE A 225 -13.00 21.33 -15.48
N ASP A 226 -12.82 22.49 -14.84
CA ASP A 226 -12.66 22.55 -13.39
C ASP A 226 -13.99 22.16 -12.71
N PRO A 227 -14.00 21.18 -11.78
CA PRO A 227 -15.24 20.70 -11.16
C PRO A 227 -15.93 21.74 -10.27
N LEU A 228 -15.23 22.77 -9.78
CA LEU A 228 -15.78 23.80 -8.92
C LEU A 228 -16.21 25.05 -9.69
N SER A 229 -15.30 25.63 -10.48
CA SER A 229 -15.60 26.86 -11.23
C SER A 229 -16.42 26.59 -12.50
N GLY A 230 -16.32 25.36 -13.03
CA GLY A 230 -16.91 25.00 -14.32
C GLY A 230 -16.18 25.62 -15.52
N GLU A 231 -15.02 26.24 -15.30
CA GLU A 231 -14.18 26.81 -16.34
C GLU A 231 -13.63 25.72 -17.25
N ILE A 232 -13.59 26.01 -18.54
CA ILE A 232 -13.04 25.11 -19.55
C ILE A 232 -11.52 25.15 -19.46
N ILE A 233 -10.91 23.99 -19.20
CA ILE A 233 -9.47 23.79 -19.19
C ILE A 233 -9.00 23.56 -20.62
N GLU A 234 -9.59 22.58 -21.30
CA GLU A 234 -9.30 22.26 -22.70
C GLU A 234 -10.47 21.55 -23.39
N GLU A 235 -10.51 21.60 -24.72
CA GLU A 235 -11.42 20.83 -25.54
C GLU A 235 -10.72 19.51 -25.94
N ILE A 236 -11.43 18.39 -25.81
CA ILE A 236 -10.91 17.05 -26.08
C ILE A 236 -11.75 16.35 -27.16
N ASP A 237 -11.09 15.55 -28.00
CA ASP A 237 -11.76 14.85 -29.10
C ASP A 237 -12.60 13.66 -28.61
N ASN A 238 -12.11 12.93 -27.60
CA ASN A 238 -12.77 11.77 -27.05
C ASN A 238 -12.46 11.57 -25.56
N ILE A 239 -13.31 10.77 -24.90
CA ILE A 239 -13.12 10.33 -23.53
C ILE A 239 -13.81 8.99 -23.29
N ILE A 240 -13.25 8.21 -22.37
CA ILE A 240 -13.81 6.94 -21.91
C ILE A 240 -14.24 7.13 -20.46
N ILE A 241 -15.54 6.99 -20.18
CA ILE A 241 -16.10 7.01 -18.84
C ILE A 241 -16.17 5.57 -18.33
N PHE A 242 -15.38 5.28 -17.30
CA PHE A 242 -15.39 3.99 -16.62
C PHE A 242 -16.49 3.94 -15.56
N PRO A 243 -16.97 2.75 -15.17
CA PRO A 243 -17.95 2.62 -14.11
C PRO A 243 -17.52 3.24 -12.77
N SER A 244 -18.49 3.69 -11.98
CA SER A 244 -18.24 4.36 -10.70
C SER A 244 -17.86 3.40 -9.56
N THR A 245 -17.96 2.09 -9.79
CA THR A 245 -17.60 1.03 -8.86
C THR A 245 -16.90 -0.11 -9.61
N HIS A 246 -16.07 -0.90 -8.93
CA HIS A 246 -15.50 -2.12 -9.52
C HIS A 246 -16.49 -3.28 -9.56
N TYR A 247 -17.58 -3.26 -8.79
CA TYR A 247 -18.58 -4.33 -8.72
C TYR A 247 -19.83 -3.98 -9.53
N VAL A 248 -19.65 -3.90 -10.86
CA VAL A 248 -20.76 -3.67 -11.78
C VAL A 248 -21.14 -4.98 -12.43
N VAL A 249 -22.43 -5.25 -12.49
CA VAL A 249 -22.98 -6.50 -13.03
C VAL A 249 -24.14 -6.15 -13.96
N GLU A 250 -24.22 -6.81 -15.11
CA GLU A 250 -25.36 -6.65 -16.02
C GLU A 250 -26.66 -7.16 -15.37
N LYS A 251 -27.78 -6.48 -15.64
CA LYS A 251 -29.10 -6.81 -15.05
C LYS A 251 -29.51 -8.27 -15.26
N MET A 252 -29.29 -8.83 -16.45
CA MET A 252 -29.61 -10.25 -16.73
C MET A 252 -28.79 -11.21 -15.87
N THR A 253 -27.57 -10.82 -15.50
CA THR A 253 -26.70 -11.61 -14.64
C THR A 253 -27.18 -11.56 -13.18
N THR A 254 -27.67 -10.41 -12.72
CA THR A 254 -28.30 -10.27 -11.40
C THR A 254 -29.52 -11.17 -11.22
N GLU A 255 -30.40 -11.26 -12.23
CA GLU A 255 -31.57 -12.15 -12.19
C GLU A 255 -31.18 -13.64 -12.09
N LYS A 256 -30.10 -14.04 -12.77
CA LYS A 256 -29.54 -15.40 -12.65
C LYS A 256 -28.93 -15.64 -11.27
N ALA A 257 -28.22 -14.64 -10.75
CA ALA A 257 -27.61 -14.70 -9.41
C ALA A 257 -28.66 -14.85 -8.31
N ILE A 258 -29.78 -14.11 -8.38
CA ILE A 258 -30.90 -14.24 -7.43
C ILE A 258 -31.40 -15.69 -7.39
N LYS A 259 -31.67 -16.29 -8.56
CA LYS A 259 -32.13 -17.69 -8.64
C LYS A 259 -31.11 -18.69 -8.08
N SER A 260 -29.81 -18.48 -8.30
CA SER A 260 -28.78 -19.37 -7.77
C SER A 260 -28.59 -19.21 -6.26
N ILE A 261 -28.77 -17.99 -5.72
CA ILE A 261 -28.75 -17.71 -4.28
C ILE A 261 -29.96 -18.36 -3.59
N GLU A 262 -31.16 -18.25 -4.15
CA GLU A 262 -32.36 -18.92 -3.64
C GLU A 262 -32.20 -20.44 -3.57
N ALA A 263 -31.60 -21.04 -4.60
CA ALA A 263 -31.32 -22.47 -4.64
C ALA A 263 -30.33 -22.90 -3.55
N GLU A 264 -29.26 -22.14 -3.34
CA GLU A 264 -28.28 -22.39 -2.26
C GLU A 264 -28.92 -22.19 -0.88
N LEU A 265 -29.73 -21.15 -0.69
CA LEU A 265 -30.46 -20.90 0.54
C LEU A 265 -31.36 -22.10 0.90
N LYS A 266 -32.14 -22.60 -0.05
CA LYS A 266 -33.01 -23.76 0.16
C LYS A 266 -32.22 -25.00 0.59
N LYS A 267 -31.06 -25.23 -0.02
CA LYS A 267 -30.16 -26.33 0.36
C LYS A 267 -29.62 -26.14 1.77
N GLN A 268 -29.13 -24.94 2.10
CA GLN A 268 -28.53 -24.64 3.40
C GLN A 268 -29.56 -24.71 4.55
N VAL A 269 -30.79 -24.25 4.33
CA VAL A 269 -31.91 -24.42 5.26
C VAL A 269 -32.18 -25.90 5.52
N GLY A 270 -32.13 -26.75 4.50
CA GLY A 270 -32.24 -28.21 4.64
C GLY A 270 -31.14 -28.82 5.51
N VAL A 271 -29.90 -28.36 5.36
CA VAL A 271 -28.75 -28.79 6.16
C VAL A 271 -28.95 -28.44 7.64
N PHE A 272 -29.27 -27.18 7.95
CA PHE A 272 -29.48 -26.75 9.33
C PHE A 272 -30.66 -27.46 9.99
N ARG A 273 -31.76 -27.65 9.26
CA ARG A 273 -32.91 -28.42 9.74
C ARG A 273 -32.53 -29.87 10.06
N GLY A 274 -31.77 -30.52 9.20
CA GLY A 274 -31.29 -31.90 9.42
C GLY A 274 -30.33 -32.02 10.61
N GLN A 275 -29.62 -30.95 10.96
CA GLN A 275 -28.71 -30.89 12.11
C GLN A 275 -29.38 -30.42 13.41
N GLY A 276 -30.68 -30.09 13.40
CA GLY A 276 -31.39 -29.54 14.56
C GLY A 276 -31.01 -28.09 14.92
N LYS A 277 -30.30 -27.39 14.04
CA LYS A 277 -29.84 -25.99 14.21
C LYS A 277 -30.93 -24.99 13.79
N LEU A 278 -32.01 -24.91 14.56
CA LEU A 278 -33.21 -24.15 14.20
C LEU A 278 -32.98 -22.63 14.20
N ASP A 279 -32.15 -22.12 15.11
CA ASP A 279 -31.85 -20.68 15.21
C ASP A 279 -31.00 -20.21 14.03
N GLU A 280 -29.96 -20.97 13.67
CA GLU A 280 -29.15 -20.73 12.48
C GLU A 280 -29.98 -20.81 11.20
N MET A 281 -30.89 -21.79 11.12
CA MET A 281 -31.82 -21.95 10.00
C MET A 281 -32.71 -20.72 9.82
N LYS A 282 -33.31 -20.23 10.90
CA LYS A 282 -34.18 -19.05 10.86
C LYS A 282 -33.38 -17.80 10.50
N ARG A 283 -32.20 -17.63 11.10
CA ARG A 283 -31.28 -16.50 10.86
C ARG A 283 -30.86 -16.40 9.40
N ILE A 284 -30.40 -17.50 8.79
CA ILE A 284 -29.95 -17.46 7.40
C ILE A 284 -31.10 -17.17 6.44
N GLN A 285 -32.29 -17.69 6.74
CA GLN A 285 -33.48 -17.50 5.93
C GLN A 285 -33.93 -16.03 5.94
N GLU A 286 -34.10 -15.43 7.12
CA GLU A 286 -34.51 -14.02 7.25
C GLU A 286 -33.50 -13.08 6.58
N ARG A 287 -32.21 -13.30 6.85
CA ARG A 287 -31.16 -12.41 6.35
C ARG A 287 -30.99 -12.48 4.84
N THR A 288 -30.96 -13.69 4.28
CA THR A 288 -30.80 -13.87 2.82
C THR A 288 -32.04 -13.40 2.07
N ALA A 289 -33.25 -13.58 2.63
CA ALA A 289 -34.48 -13.08 2.00
C ALA A 289 -34.49 -11.55 1.89
N ASN A 290 -34.08 -10.85 2.95
CA ASN A 290 -33.96 -9.40 2.93
C ASN A 290 -32.91 -8.92 1.90
N ASP A 291 -31.76 -9.60 1.82
CA ASP A 291 -30.72 -9.27 0.83
C ASP A 291 -31.23 -9.47 -0.60
N LEU A 292 -31.98 -10.54 -0.87
CA LEU A 292 -32.58 -10.82 -2.18
C LEU A 292 -33.64 -9.79 -2.59
N GLU A 293 -34.50 -9.36 -1.66
CA GLU A 293 -35.50 -8.32 -1.90
C GLU A 293 -34.84 -6.99 -2.30
N LEU A 294 -33.76 -6.60 -1.60
CA LEU A 294 -32.98 -5.41 -1.95
C LEU A 294 -32.30 -5.54 -3.32
N MET A 295 -31.74 -6.71 -3.66
CA MET A 295 -31.16 -6.94 -4.98
C MET A 295 -32.21 -6.84 -6.10
N GLU A 296 -33.44 -7.30 -5.88
CA GLU A 296 -34.51 -7.24 -6.89
C GLU A 296 -34.99 -5.81 -7.13
N ILE A 297 -35.16 -5.02 -6.06
CA ILE A 297 -35.68 -3.64 -6.14
C ILE A 297 -34.59 -2.65 -6.58
N MET A 298 -33.41 -2.73 -5.96
CA MET A 298 -32.36 -1.72 -6.10
C MET A 298 -31.19 -2.17 -6.98
N GLY A 299 -31.10 -3.46 -7.32
CA GLY A 299 -29.92 -4.03 -7.99
C GLY A 299 -28.69 -4.17 -7.08
N PHE A 300 -28.84 -3.87 -5.78
CA PHE A 300 -27.76 -3.85 -4.80
C PHE A 300 -28.27 -4.17 -3.39
N CYS A 301 -27.42 -4.74 -2.53
CA CYS A 301 -27.69 -4.89 -1.11
C CYS A 301 -26.42 -4.61 -0.26
N PRO A 302 -26.55 -4.21 1.01
CA PRO A 302 -25.40 -4.07 1.89
C PRO A 302 -24.64 -5.40 2.05
N GLY A 303 -23.35 -5.40 1.75
CA GLY A 303 -22.54 -6.62 1.82
C GLY A 303 -22.69 -7.54 0.60
N ILE A 304 -23.10 -6.98 -0.55
CA ILE A 304 -23.27 -7.69 -1.83
C ILE A 304 -22.06 -8.54 -2.23
N GLU A 305 -20.85 -8.18 -1.79
CA GLU A 305 -19.62 -8.91 -2.06
C GLU A 305 -19.67 -10.38 -1.57
N ASN A 306 -20.50 -10.68 -0.56
CA ASN A 306 -20.70 -12.04 -0.06
C ASN A 306 -21.43 -12.95 -1.06
N TYR A 307 -22.04 -12.36 -2.09
CA TYR A 307 -22.69 -13.04 -3.20
C TYR A 307 -21.88 -12.98 -4.49
N SER A 308 -20.63 -12.48 -4.45
CA SER A 308 -19.76 -12.32 -5.63
C SER A 308 -19.67 -13.57 -6.51
N ARG A 309 -19.55 -14.77 -5.95
CA ARG A 309 -19.56 -16.01 -6.74
C ARG A 309 -20.80 -16.12 -7.64
N HIS A 310 -21.98 -15.85 -7.08
CA HIS A 310 -23.24 -15.91 -7.82
C HIS A 310 -23.33 -14.77 -8.83
N LEU A 311 -22.88 -13.57 -8.47
CA LEU A 311 -22.88 -12.42 -9.37
C LEU A 311 -21.95 -12.63 -10.57
N ASP A 312 -20.77 -13.20 -10.36
CA ASP A 312 -19.80 -13.53 -11.41
C ASP A 312 -20.17 -14.82 -12.17
N GLN A 313 -21.20 -15.56 -11.73
CA GLN A 313 -21.58 -16.89 -12.24
C GLN A 313 -20.41 -17.91 -12.21
N ARG A 314 -19.52 -17.77 -11.22
CA ARG A 314 -18.38 -18.65 -10.98
C ARG A 314 -18.81 -19.97 -10.36
N VAL A 315 -18.03 -21.03 -10.57
CA VAL A 315 -18.26 -22.31 -9.88
C VAL A 315 -17.78 -22.26 -8.43
N ALA A 316 -18.33 -23.12 -7.57
CA ALA A 316 -17.92 -23.18 -6.16
C ALA A 316 -16.42 -23.50 -6.02
N GLY A 317 -15.73 -22.75 -5.16
CA GLY A 317 -14.29 -22.88 -4.95
C GLY A 317 -13.41 -22.15 -5.97
N GLU A 318 -13.96 -21.69 -7.10
CA GLU A 318 -13.21 -20.90 -8.08
C GLU A 318 -12.68 -19.60 -7.43
N PRO A 319 -11.43 -19.17 -7.71
CA PRO A 319 -10.92 -17.92 -7.18
C PRO A 319 -11.68 -16.71 -7.74
N PRO A 320 -11.82 -15.61 -6.97
CA PRO A 320 -12.37 -14.37 -7.52
C PRO A 320 -11.39 -13.71 -8.49
N TYR A 321 -11.92 -12.76 -9.27
CA TYR A 321 -11.11 -11.82 -10.01
C TYR A 321 -10.42 -10.85 -9.04
N THR A 322 -9.20 -10.47 -9.37
CA THR A 322 -8.31 -9.65 -8.57
C THR A 322 -7.66 -8.60 -9.44
N LEU A 323 -6.85 -7.70 -8.86
CA LEU A 323 -6.10 -6.73 -9.67
C LEU A 323 -5.20 -7.43 -10.69
N ILE A 324 -4.66 -8.61 -10.36
CA ILE A 324 -3.80 -9.39 -11.25
C ILE A 324 -4.52 -9.73 -12.56
N ASP A 325 -5.83 -9.95 -12.53
CA ASP A 325 -6.63 -10.30 -13.71
C ASP A 325 -6.87 -9.12 -14.67
N TYR A 326 -6.58 -7.88 -14.23
CA TYR A 326 -6.66 -6.68 -15.07
C TYR A 326 -5.37 -6.47 -15.87
N PHE A 327 -4.29 -7.15 -15.50
CA PHE A 327 -3.01 -7.04 -16.20
C PHE A 327 -2.99 -7.94 -17.44
N PRO A 328 -2.23 -7.57 -18.48
CA PRO A 328 -1.94 -8.48 -19.58
C PRO A 328 -1.07 -9.65 -19.11
N GLU A 329 -1.12 -10.80 -19.78
CA GLU A 329 -0.40 -12.02 -19.41
C GLU A 329 1.13 -11.85 -19.27
N ASP A 330 1.69 -10.85 -19.96
CA ASP A 330 3.10 -10.50 -19.93
C ASP A 330 3.42 -9.38 -18.92
N PHE A 331 2.65 -9.20 -17.84
CA PHE A 331 3.06 -8.27 -16.79
C PHE A 331 4.23 -8.81 -15.94
N LEU A 332 4.92 -7.92 -15.23
CA LEU A 332 5.98 -8.26 -14.27
C LEU A 332 5.46 -8.05 -12.84
N LEU A 333 5.68 -9.01 -11.95
CA LEU A 333 5.47 -8.81 -10.52
C LEU A 333 6.81 -8.58 -9.80
N VAL A 334 6.87 -7.54 -8.98
CA VAL A 334 7.97 -7.31 -8.03
C VAL A 334 7.39 -7.39 -6.64
N ILE A 335 7.99 -8.20 -5.76
CA ILE A 335 7.62 -8.25 -4.35
C ILE A 335 8.74 -7.63 -3.52
N ASP A 336 8.49 -6.46 -2.96
CA ASP A 336 9.42 -5.82 -2.04
C ASP A 336 9.31 -6.41 -0.63
N GLU A 337 10.46 -6.43 0.05
CA GLU A 337 10.67 -7.10 1.33
C GLU A 337 9.99 -8.49 1.38
N SER A 338 10.28 -9.32 0.38
CA SER A 338 9.58 -10.60 0.09
C SER A 338 9.44 -11.54 1.28
N HIS A 339 10.45 -11.56 2.15
CA HIS A 339 10.48 -12.37 3.37
C HIS A 339 9.35 -12.04 4.37
N GLN A 340 8.72 -10.85 4.29
CA GLN A 340 7.49 -10.49 5.02
C GLN A 340 6.25 -10.62 4.15
N THR A 341 6.32 -10.15 2.90
CA THR A 341 5.17 -10.08 2.00
C THR A 341 4.63 -11.47 1.63
N ILE A 342 5.50 -12.47 1.43
CA ILE A 342 5.08 -13.85 1.12
C ILE A 342 4.33 -14.52 2.28
N PRO A 343 4.85 -14.52 3.53
CA PRO A 343 4.08 -15.00 4.68
C PRO A 343 2.73 -14.29 4.83
N GLN A 344 2.67 -12.98 4.56
CA GLN A 344 1.44 -12.22 4.62
C GLN A 344 0.42 -12.71 3.57
N ILE A 345 0.82 -12.89 2.30
CA ILE A 345 -0.03 -13.46 1.24
C ILE A 345 -0.61 -14.81 1.68
N LYS A 346 0.23 -15.70 2.24
CA LYS A 346 -0.22 -17.01 2.75
C LYS A 346 -1.25 -16.88 3.87
N GLY A 347 -1.07 -15.89 4.76
CA GLY A 347 -1.94 -15.66 5.91
C GLY A 347 -3.32 -15.08 5.56
N MET A 348 -3.43 -14.27 4.50
CA MET A 348 -4.67 -13.55 4.15
C MET A 348 -5.86 -14.51 3.92
N HIS A 349 -5.66 -15.57 3.12
CA HIS A 349 -6.70 -16.56 2.85
C HIS A 349 -7.11 -17.35 4.09
N ALA A 350 -6.14 -17.80 4.89
CA ALA A 350 -6.42 -18.59 6.09
C ALA A 350 -7.21 -17.79 7.14
N GLY A 351 -6.83 -16.53 7.36
CA GLY A 351 -7.53 -15.63 8.27
C GLY A 351 -8.95 -15.32 7.81
N ASP A 352 -9.14 -15.01 6.52
CA ASP A 352 -10.47 -14.74 5.96
C ASP A 352 -11.39 -15.97 6.06
N LYS A 353 -10.88 -17.14 5.66
CA LYS A 353 -11.63 -18.40 5.74
C LYS A 353 -12.04 -18.73 7.18
N SER A 354 -11.13 -18.61 8.15
CA SER A 354 -11.44 -18.91 9.56
C SER A 354 -12.56 -18.02 10.09
N ARG A 355 -12.50 -16.70 9.82
CA ARG A 355 -13.53 -15.74 10.23
C ARG A 355 -14.89 -16.05 9.58
N LYS A 356 -14.89 -16.31 8.27
CA LYS A 356 -16.13 -16.55 7.51
C LYS A 356 -16.75 -17.91 7.77
N GLN A 357 -15.93 -18.94 8.05
CA GLN A 357 -16.43 -20.26 8.40
C GLN A 357 -17.34 -20.18 9.63
N THR A 358 -16.93 -19.42 10.65
CA THR A 358 -17.75 -19.18 11.84
C THR A 358 -19.08 -18.49 11.51
N LEU A 359 -19.10 -17.52 10.59
CA LEU A 359 -20.35 -16.90 10.13
C LEU A 359 -21.26 -17.91 9.41
N VAL A 360 -20.70 -18.76 8.58
CA VAL A 360 -21.44 -19.80 7.84
C VAL A 360 -21.98 -20.86 8.80
N ASP A 361 -21.17 -21.36 9.73
CA ASP A 361 -21.54 -22.44 10.67
C ASP A 361 -22.67 -22.04 11.62
N HIS A 362 -22.79 -20.73 11.86
CA HIS A 362 -23.81 -20.09 12.68
C HIS A 362 -24.88 -19.36 11.85
N GLY A 363 -25.04 -19.65 10.56
CA GLY A 363 -26.18 -19.16 9.76
C GLY A 363 -26.24 -17.65 9.57
N PHE A 364 -25.13 -16.93 9.69
CA PHE A 364 -25.05 -15.50 9.36
C PHE A 364 -24.83 -15.25 7.88
N ARG A 365 -24.19 -16.18 7.16
CA ARG A 365 -23.89 -16.09 5.73
C ARG A 365 -24.04 -17.45 5.05
N LEU A 366 -24.35 -17.45 3.75
CA LEU A 366 -24.38 -18.66 2.92
C LEU A 366 -22.95 -19.22 2.72
N PRO A 367 -22.80 -20.53 2.42
CA PRO A 367 -21.50 -21.12 2.10
C PRO A 367 -20.74 -20.39 0.97
N SER A 368 -21.46 -19.83 -0.02
CA SER A 368 -20.86 -19.01 -1.08
C SER A 368 -20.06 -17.81 -0.59
N ALA A 369 -20.32 -17.30 0.62
CA ALA A 369 -19.57 -16.18 1.16
C ALA A 369 -18.08 -16.51 1.37
N LEU A 370 -17.74 -17.80 1.48
CA LEU A 370 -16.36 -18.29 1.52
C LEU A 370 -15.64 -18.15 0.17
N ASP A 371 -16.38 -18.06 -0.94
CA ASP A 371 -15.81 -17.90 -2.29
C ASP A 371 -15.54 -16.41 -2.64
N ASN A 372 -16.00 -15.48 -1.79
CA ASN A 372 -15.48 -14.11 -1.74
C ASN A 372 -14.24 -14.10 -0.85
N ARG A 373 -13.03 -14.23 -1.38
CA ARG A 373 -11.84 -14.42 -0.55
C ARG A 373 -10.61 -13.89 -1.27
N PRO A 374 -9.53 -13.54 -0.57
CA PRO A 374 -8.25 -13.34 -1.24
C PRO A 374 -7.77 -14.65 -1.87
N LEU A 375 -6.90 -14.55 -2.87
CA LEU A 375 -6.23 -15.71 -3.45
C LEU A 375 -5.46 -16.47 -2.38
N ASN A 376 -5.50 -17.80 -2.45
CA ASN A 376 -4.53 -18.60 -1.72
C ASN A 376 -3.17 -18.61 -2.46
N ILE A 377 -2.13 -19.10 -1.79
CA ILE A 377 -0.77 -19.07 -2.35
C ILE A 377 -0.64 -19.84 -3.67
N THR A 378 -1.33 -20.97 -3.82
CA THR A 378 -1.28 -21.79 -5.04
C THR A 378 -1.97 -21.08 -6.20
N GLU A 379 -3.13 -20.46 -5.96
CA GLU A 379 -3.83 -19.66 -6.96
C GLU A 379 -3.03 -18.43 -7.38
N PHE A 380 -2.40 -17.76 -6.40
CA PHE A 380 -1.49 -16.66 -6.66
C PHE A 380 -0.34 -17.11 -7.58
N GLU A 381 0.39 -18.17 -7.21
CA GLU A 381 1.49 -18.71 -8.02
C GLU A 381 1.06 -19.08 -9.44
N ASN A 382 -0.16 -19.62 -9.62
CA ASN A 382 -0.68 -19.99 -10.93
C ASN A 382 -1.03 -18.78 -11.81
N LYS A 383 -1.41 -17.64 -11.22
CA LYS A 383 -1.73 -16.41 -11.95
C LYS A 383 -0.49 -15.57 -12.28
N ILE A 384 0.62 -15.77 -11.57
CA ILE A 384 1.86 -15.01 -11.80
C ILE A 384 2.73 -15.72 -12.85
N ASN A 385 3.08 -15.00 -13.91
CA ASN A 385 3.98 -15.50 -14.94
C ASN A 385 5.46 -15.32 -14.55
N GLN A 386 5.89 -14.07 -14.31
CA GLN A 386 7.26 -13.75 -13.92
C GLN A 386 7.32 -12.82 -12.70
N ILE A 387 8.23 -13.14 -11.78
CA ILE A 387 8.37 -12.48 -10.49
C ILE A 387 9.83 -12.18 -10.14
N ILE A 388 10.06 -11.01 -9.55
CA ILE A 388 11.30 -10.65 -8.87
C ILE A 388 11.00 -10.49 -7.38
N TYR A 389 11.60 -11.34 -6.55
CA TYR A 389 11.63 -11.17 -5.10
C TYR A 389 12.74 -10.19 -4.72
N VAL A 390 12.44 -9.17 -3.93
CA VAL A 390 13.43 -8.18 -3.47
C VAL A 390 13.56 -8.30 -1.96
N SER A 391 14.75 -8.65 -1.47
CA SER A 391 15.01 -8.72 -0.02
C SER A 391 16.51 -8.72 0.29
N ALA A 392 16.88 -8.15 1.44
CA ALA A 392 18.23 -8.31 2.00
C ALA A 392 18.44 -9.69 2.66
N THR A 393 17.34 -10.38 2.97
CA THR A 393 17.27 -11.60 3.77
C THR A 393 16.17 -12.52 3.22
N PRO A 394 16.26 -12.99 1.96
CA PRO A 394 15.25 -13.86 1.37
C PRO A 394 15.08 -15.12 2.23
N ALA A 395 13.83 -15.52 2.47
CA ALA A 395 13.52 -16.72 3.22
C ALA A 395 13.71 -17.98 2.34
N GLU A 396 13.43 -19.16 2.91
CA GLU A 396 13.60 -20.42 2.20
C GLU A 396 12.73 -20.50 0.94
N TYR A 397 11.50 -19.97 1.01
CA TYR A 397 10.58 -19.97 -0.13
C TYR A 397 11.18 -19.30 -1.36
N GLU A 398 11.72 -18.09 -1.23
CA GLU A 398 12.29 -17.34 -2.35
C GLU A 398 13.56 -18.00 -2.89
N LYS A 399 14.37 -18.57 -1.99
CA LYS A 399 15.60 -19.30 -2.36
C LYS A 399 15.27 -20.55 -3.16
N GLU A 400 14.30 -21.34 -2.72
CA GLU A 400 13.85 -22.55 -3.40
C GLU A 400 13.26 -22.24 -4.78
N LYS A 401 12.33 -21.26 -4.82
CA LYS A 401 11.65 -20.82 -6.04
C LYS A 401 12.61 -20.23 -7.08
N SER A 402 13.58 -19.43 -6.62
CA SER A 402 14.57 -18.80 -7.51
C SER A 402 15.68 -19.76 -7.95
N GLY A 403 15.98 -20.80 -7.15
CA GLY A 403 17.08 -21.72 -7.39
C GLY A 403 18.40 -20.98 -7.61
N LYS A 404 18.99 -21.13 -8.81
CA LYS A 404 20.25 -20.46 -9.20
C LYS A 404 20.10 -18.99 -9.60
N ASN A 405 18.88 -18.47 -9.70
CA ASN A 405 18.60 -17.11 -10.20
C ASN A 405 18.57 -16.09 -9.05
N ILE A 406 19.54 -16.18 -8.14
CA ILE A 406 19.74 -15.19 -7.08
C ILE A 406 20.82 -14.22 -7.55
N VAL A 407 20.44 -12.94 -7.65
CA VAL A 407 21.30 -11.85 -8.07
C VAL A 407 21.64 -11.01 -6.84
N GLU A 408 22.91 -11.03 -6.43
CA GLU A 408 23.38 -10.23 -5.29
C GLU A 408 23.58 -8.76 -5.68
N GLN A 409 23.20 -7.86 -4.77
CA GLN A 409 23.48 -6.43 -4.82
C GLN A 409 23.90 -5.96 -3.41
N ILE A 410 25.19 -6.01 -3.15
CA ILE A 410 25.84 -5.80 -1.85
C ILE A 410 26.56 -4.45 -1.80
N ILE A 411 26.97 -3.90 -2.95
CA ILE A 411 27.73 -2.66 -3.02
C ILE A 411 26.79 -1.45 -2.94
N ARG A 412 27.06 -0.54 -1.99
CA ARG A 412 26.31 0.72 -1.88
C ARG A 412 26.90 1.77 -2.83
N PRO A 413 26.08 2.58 -3.51
CA PRO A 413 26.56 3.65 -4.39
C PRO A 413 27.50 4.66 -3.70
N THR A 414 27.35 4.83 -2.37
CA THR A 414 28.16 5.74 -1.55
C THR A 414 29.46 5.13 -1.02
N GLY A 415 29.72 3.85 -1.31
CA GLY A 415 30.86 3.10 -0.74
C GLY A 415 30.69 2.72 0.72
N LEU A 416 29.54 3.00 1.36
CA LEU A 416 29.28 2.60 2.74
C LEU A 416 29.28 1.07 2.89
N VAL A 417 29.89 0.60 3.97
CA VAL A 417 30.09 -0.81 4.27
C VAL A 417 29.19 -1.28 5.41
N ASP A 418 28.93 -2.58 5.47
CA ASP A 418 28.20 -3.19 6.59
C ASP A 418 28.96 -2.95 7.90
N PRO A 419 28.25 -2.68 9.03
CA PRO A 419 28.87 -2.24 10.27
C PRO A 419 29.76 -3.31 10.90
N THR A 420 30.70 -2.88 11.74
CA THR A 420 31.45 -3.82 12.60
C THR A 420 30.56 -4.36 13.70
N ILE A 421 30.71 -5.64 14.06
CA ILE A 421 29.90 -6.30 15.09
C ILE A 421 30.81 -6.74 16.23
N GLU A 422 30.45 -6.34 17.45
CA GLU A 422 31.11 -6.76 18.69
C GLU A 422 30.12 -7.57 19.55
N VAL A 423 30.59 -8.69 20.11
CA VAL A 423 29.82 -9.45 21.11
C VAL A 423 30.42 -9.18 22.49
N ARG A 424 29.59 -8.78 23.45
CA ARG A 424 29.98 -8.47 24.84
C ARG A 424 29.10 -9.24 25.81
N SER A 425 29.60 -9.49 27.03
CA SER A 425 28.83 -10.22 28.05
C SER A 425 27.53 -9.48 28.40
N ALA A 426 26.46 -10.25 28.65
CA ALA A 426 25.21 -9.69 29.13
C ALA A 426 25.30 -9.26 30.61
N LYS A 427 26.30 -9.77 31.36
CA LYS A 427 26.61 -9.32 32.72
C LYS A 427 27.05 -7.86 32.69
N ASN A 428 26.22 -6.98 33.24
CA ASN A 428 26.36 -5.52 33.24
C ASN A 428 26.11 -4.85 31.87
N GLN A 429 25.27 -5.44 31.00
CA GLN A 429 24.93 -4.84 29.70
C GLN A 429 24.42 -3.40 29.80
N ILE A 430 23.64 -3.05 30.83
CA ILE A 430 23.08 -1.70 31.01
C ILE A 430 24.17 -0.66 31.35
N GLU A 431 25.11 -1.00 32.25
CA GLU A 431 26.21 -0.11 32.62
C GLU A 431 27.16 0.10 31.44
N ASN A 432 27.48 -0.98 30.72
CA ASN A 432 28.29 -0.89 29.50
C ASN A 432 27.59 -0.02 28.43
N LEU A 433 26.29 -0.26 28.20
CA LEU A 433 25.51 0.53 27.25
C LEU A 433 25.47 2.01 27.62
N LEU A 434 25.36 2.36 28.90
CA LEU A 434 25.40 3.76 29.35
C LEU A 434 26.72 4.45 28.97
N SER A 435 27.85 3.75 29.13
CA SER A 435 29.17 4.26 28.73
C SER A 435 29.24 4.48 27.21
N GLU A 436 28.72 3.55 26.43
CA GLU A 436 28.68 3.63 24.97
C GLU A 436 27.76 4.76 24.49
N ILE A 437 26.58 4.91 25.10
CA ILE A 437 25.65 6.01 24.82
C ILE A 437 26.35 7.35 25.02
N LYS A 438 27.02 7.58 26.16
CA LYS A 438 27.72 8.84 26.42
C LYS A 438 28.78 9.15 25.35
N SER A 439 29.59 8.16 24.99
CA SER A 439 30.64 8.33 23.98
C SER A 439 30.09 8.64 22.58
N VAL A 440 28.93 8.08 22.22
CA VAL A 440 28.29 8.32 20.92
C VAL A 440 27.58 9.69 20.92
N VAL A 441 26.93 10.07 22.01
CA VAL A 441 26.29 11.39 22.17
C VAL A 441 27.31 12.53 22.12
N GLU A 442 28.51 12.34 22.68
CA GLU A 442 29.62 13.31 22.57
C GLU A 442 30.02 13.62 21.11
N LYS A 443 29.73 12.70 20.18
CA LYS A 443 29.98 12.86 18.75
C LYS A 443 28.77 13.39 17.97
N ASN A 444 27.68 13.73 18.65
CA ASN A 444 26.38 14.12 18.06
C ASN A 444 25.79 13.04 17.13
N GLU A 445 25.98 11.77 17.47
CA GLU A 445 25.43 10.63 16.73
C GLU A 445 24.28 9.97 17.52
N LYS A 446 23.44 9.18 16.83
CA LYS A 446 22.24 8.56 17.41
C LYS A 446 22.43 7.06 17.69
N ILE A 447 21.67 6.56 18.67
CA ILE A 447 21.71 5.16 19.12
C ILE A 447 20.34 4.51 18.99
N LEU A 448 20.31 3.30 18.44
CA LEU A 448 19.14 2.42 18.52
C LEU A 448 19.43 1.26 19.48
N VAL A 449 18.49 1.00 20.39
CA VAL A 449 18.58 -0.11 21.34
C VAL A 449 17.40 -1.04 21.12
N THR A 450 17.67 -2.32 20.87
CA THR A 450 16.63 -3.35 20.76
C THR A 450 16.54 -4.22 22.02
N THR A 451 15.35 -4.36 22.57
CA THR A 451 15.03 -5.20 23.74
C THR A 451 14.07 -6.34 23.35
N LEU A 452 13.71 -7.21 24.29
CA LEU A 452 12.78 -8.33 24.02
C LEU A 452 11.33 -8.02 24.40
N THR A 453 11.10 -7.11 25.36
CA THR A 453 9.76 -6.87 25.92
C THR A 453 9.45 -5.37 26.06
N LYS A 454 8.16 -5.04 26.03
CA LYS A 454 7.66 -3.65 26.21
C LYS A 454 8.11 -3.09 27.55
N LYS A 455 7.91 -3.90 28.59
CA LYS A 455 8.30 -3.57 29.95
C LYS A 455 9.78 -3.22 30.05
N MET A 456 10.67 -4.01 29.44
CA MET A 456 12.10 -3.69 29.43
C MET A 456 12.41 -2.40 28.68
N ALA A 457 11.74 -2.13 27.55
CA ALA A 457 11.94 -0.88 26.81
C ALA A 457 11.55 0.34 27.67
N GLU A 458 10.41 0.28 28.37
CA GLU A 458 9.93 1.32 29.28
C GLU A 458 10.83 1.49 30.52
N GLU A 459 11.24 0.39 31.15
CA GLU A 459 12.11 0.37 32.33
C GLU A 459 13.50 0.97 32.01
N ILE A 460 14.13 0.55 30.90
CA ILE A 460 15.44 1.06 30.45
C ILE A 460 15.35 2.55 30.12
N THR A 461 14.28 2.96 29.42
CA THR A 461 14.06 4.37 29.09
C THR A 461 13.90 5.20 30.35
N SER A 462 13.12 4.73 31.32
CA SER A 462 12.93 5.42 32.61
C SER A 462 14.23 5.53 33.39
N TYR A 463 15.03 4.45 33.43
CA TYR A 463 16.34 4.43 34.07
C TYR A 463 17.30 5.44 33.44
N PHE A 464 17.43 5.45 32.11
CA PHE A 464 18.30 6.38 31.41
C PHE A 464 17.82 7.84 31.48
N LYS A 465 16.49 8.09 31.45
CA LYS A 465 15.93 9.43 31.74
C LYS A 465 16.32 9.91 33.14
N GLY A 466 16.27 9.04 34.14
CA GLY A 466 16.69 9.35 35.51
C GLY A 466 18.17 9.72 35.66
N LEU A 467 19.01 9.28 34.71
CA LEU A 467 20.43 9.61 34.63
C LEU A 467 20.72 10.82 33.72
N GLY A 468 19.69 11.50 33.22
CA GLY A 468 19.81 12.70 32.37
C GLY A 468 20.10 12.41 30.90
N ILE A 469 19.94 11.17 30.42
CA ILE A 469 20.06 10.84 29.00
C ILE A 469 18.76 11.22 28.27
N ARG A 470 18.89 11.82 27.08
CA ARG A 470 17.76 12.12 26.21
C ARG A 470 17.37 10.86 25.43
N VAL A 471 16.33 10.17 25.89
CA VAL A 471 15.93 8.85 25.39
C VAL A 471 14.41 8.75 25.29
N GLU A 472 13.91 8.08 24.26
CA GLU A 472 12.50 7.70 24.13
C GLU A 472 12.37 6.22 23.78
N TYR A 473 11.18 5.67 23.97
CA TYR A 473 10.87 4.28 23.60
C TYR A 473 9.86 4.18 22.47
N MET A 474 9.87 3.04 21.78
CA MET A 474 8.87 2.70 20.77
C MET A 474 8.48 1.22 20.81
N HIS A 475 7.19 0.93 20.99
CA HIS A 475 6.64 -0.43 20.97
C HIS A 475 5.30 -0.52 20.21
N SER A 476 4.76 -1.75 20.11
CA SER A 476 3.63 -2.08 19.23
C SER A 476 2.32 -1.36 19.49
N ASP A 477 2.14 -0.77 20.67
CA ASP A 477 0.84 -0.17 21.08
C ASP A 477 0.84 1.35 20.85
N ILE A 478 2.01 1.93 20.59
CA ILE A 478 2.12 3.29 20.09
C ILE A 478 1.49 3.31 18.70
N LYS A 479 0.56 4.25 18.49
CA LYS A 479 -0.11 4.46 17.20
C LYS A 479 0.92 4.90 16.17
N THR A 480 0.74 4.55 14.89
CA THR A 480 1.76 4.83 13.87
C THR A 480 2.06 6.32 13.75
N LEU A 481 1.05 7.20 13.89
CA LEU A 481 1.24 8.67 13.94
C LEU A 481 2.21 9.10 15.06
N GLU A 482 2.01 8.57 16.26
CA GLU A 482 2.89 8.86 17.40
C GLU A 482 4.31 8.31 17.17
N ARG A 483 4.46 7.19 16.45
CA ARG A 483 5.78 6.64 16.08
C ARG A 483 6.53 7.56 15.12
N VAL A 484 5.85 8.10 14.11
CA VAL A 484 6.46 9.05 13.17
C VAL A 484 6.90 10.32 13.87
N GLU A 485 6.09 10.83 14.81
CA GLU A 485 6.51 11.94 15.67
C GLU A 485 7.77 11.60 16.48
N ILE A 486 7.84 10.42 17.11
CA ILE A 486 9.04 9.99 17.87
C ILE A 486 10.29 9.95 16.96
N LEU A 487 10.16 9.43 15.75
CA LEU A 487 11.27 9.38 14.79
C LEU A 487 11.69 10.77 14.32
N LYS A 488 10.73 11.68 14.11
CA LYS A 488 11.00 13.09 13.79
C LYS A 488 11.82 13.74 14.90
N LYS A 489 11.39 13.55 16.14
CA LYS A 489 12.07 14.07 17.33
C LYS A 489 13.51 13.54 17.45
N LEU A 490 13.75 12.27 17.11
CA LEU A 490 15.11 11.70 17.08
C LEU A 490 16.00 12.43 16.07
N ARG A 491 15.49 12.70 14.86
CA ARG A 491 16.23 13.37 13.78
C ARG A 491 16.44 14.86 14.01
N ASN A 492 15.47 15.51 14.67
CA ASN A 492 15.52 16.93 15.04
C ASN A 492 16.37 17.20 16.28
N ASP A 493 17.17 16.23 16.73
CA ASP A 493 18.02 16.33 17.90
C ASP A 493 17.27 16.62 19.21
N GLU A 494 15.98 16.30 19.30
CA GLU A 494 15.23 16.41 20.57
C GLU A 494 15.67 15.33 21.57
N PHE A 495 16.03 14.15 21.06
CA PHE A 495 16.67 13.10 21.85
C PHE A 495 17.72 12.31 21.04
N ASP A 496 18.47 11.44 21.72
CA ASP A 496 19.65 10.75 21.14
C ASP A 496 19.51 9.22 21.05
N VAL A 497 18.70 8.63 21.93
CA VAL A 497 18.58 7.18 22.07
C VAL A 497 17.13 6.75 21.85
N LEU A 498 16.90 5.80 20.95
CA LEU A 498 15.59 5.17 20.75
C LEU A 498 15.64 3.71 21.21
N VAL A 499 14.81 3.36 22.19
CA VAL A 499 14.69 2.00 22.71
C VAL A 499 13.43 1.34 22.15
N GLY A 500 13.53 0.19 21.49
CA GLY A 500 12.36 -0.51 20.99
C GLY A 500 12.51 -2.02 20.99
N ILE A 501 11.44 -2.72 20.65
CA ILE A 501 11.44 -4.19 20.58
C ILE A 501 11.77 -4.63 19.15
N ASN A 502 10.97 -4.14 18.21
CA ASN A 502 11.08 -4.43 16.80
C ASN A 502 11.13 -3.13 16.01
N LEU A 503 12.31 -2.50 16.00
CA LEU A 503 12.60 -1.30 15.22
C LEU A 503 12.74 -1.61 13.71
N LEU A 504 12.39 -2.83 13.27
CA LEU A 504 12.56 -3.29 11.89
C LEU A 504 11.35 -2.97 11.00
N ARG A 505 10.17 -2.69 11.57
CA ARG A 505 8.91 -2.61 10.82
C ARG A 505 8.78 -1.39 9.91
N GLU A 506 9.42 -0.27 10.23
CA GLU A 506 9.03 1.04 9.66
C GLU A 506 9.92 1.52 8.50
N GLY A 507 10.78 0.68 7.92
CA GLY A 507 11.65 1.16 6.83
C GLY A 507 12.64 2.26 7.27
N LEU A 508 12.88 2.42 8.58
CA LEU A 508 13.69 3.48 9.19
C LEU A 508 14.99 3.77 8.43
N ASP A 509 15.04 4.95 7.81
CA ASP A 509 16.24 5.50 7.19
C ASP A 509 16.83 6.60 8.06
N LEU A 510 17.77 6.22 8.92
CA LEU A 510 18.41 7.10 9.89
C LEU A 510 19.94 7.09 9.66
N PRO A 511 20.48 7.91 8.74
CA PRO A 511 21.93 8.03 8.54
C PRO A 511 22.67 8.57 9.79
N GLU A 512 21.95 9.19 10.72
CA GLU A 512 22.49 9.74 11.97
C GLU A 512 22.82 8.63 13.00
N VAL A 513 22.32 7.41 12.82
CA VAL A 513 22.56 6.28 13.72
C VAL A 513 23.93 5.65 13.46
N SER A 514 24.83 5.74 14.44
CA SER A 514 26.16 5.10 14.39
C SER A 514 26.28 3.87 15.29
N LEU A 515 25.40 3.71 16.28
CA LEU A 515 25.39 2.55 17.17
C LEU A 515 24.03 1.87 17.21
N VAL A 516 24.05 0.54 16.99
CA VAL A 516 22.92 -0.34 17.27
C VAL A 516 23.29 -1.31 18.39
N ALA A 517 22.57 -1.26 19.50
CA ALA A 517 22.76 -2.15 20.64
C ALA A 517 21.63 -3.19 20.72
N ILE A 518 22.00 -4.47 20.76
CA ILE A 518 21.06 -5.59 20.86
C ILE A 518 21.21 -6.21 22.25
N LEU A 519 20.24 -5.93 23.13
CA LEU A 519 20.18 -6.54 24.45
C LEU A 519 19.68 -7.98 24.35
N ASP A 520 20.20 -8.84 25.22
CA ASP A 520 19.83 -10.26 25.31
C ASP A 520 19.86 -10.96 23.94
N ALA A 521 20.96 -10.77 23.21
CA ALA A 521 21.11 -11.23 21.83
C ALA A 521 21.14 -12.77 21.70
N ASP A 522 21.44 -13.48 22.80
CA ASP A 522 21.47 -14.93 22.88
C ASP A 522 20.09 -15.58 23.11
N LYS A 523 19.02 -14.80 23.32
CA LYS A 523 17.66 -15.32 23.49
C LYS A 523 17.03 -15.58 22.13
N GLU A 524 17.21 -16.79 21.62
CA GLU A 524 16.62 -17.20 20.36
C GLU A 524 15.10 -17.02 20.31
N GLY A 525 14.59 -16.78 19.11
CA GLY A 525 13.19 -16.47 18.86
C GLY A 525 13.05 -15.56 17.64
N TYR A 526 11.84 -15.09 17.37
CA TYR A 526 11.56 -14.26 16.20
C TYR A 526 12.47 -13.01 16.12
N LEU A 527 12.66 -12.31 17.24
CA LEU A 527 13.44 -11.06 17.31
C LEU A 527 14.97 -11.25 17.25
N ARG A 528 15.46 -12.49 17.40
CA ARG A 528 16.89 -12.85 17.41
C ARG A 528 17.23 -13.95 16.40
N SER A 529 16.35 -14.15 15.42
CA SER A 529 16.64 -15.00 14.26
C SER A 529 17.75 -14.40 13.40
N GLN A 530 18.42 -15.23 12.58
CA GLN A 530 19.42 -14.77 11.62
C GLN A 530 18.92 -13.57 10.78
N THR A 531 17.68 -13.65 10.28
CA THR A 531 17.04 -12.60 9.49
C THR A 531 16.88 -11.31 10.27
N SER A 532 16.27 -11.38 11.47
CA SER A 532 16.02 -10.20 12.31
C SER A 532 17.34 -9.52 12.73
N LEU A 533 18.38 -10.30 13.02
CA LEU A 533 19.71 -9.78 13.36
C LEU A 533 20.34 -9.04 12.18
N ILE A 534 20.39 -9.63 10.99
CA ILE A 534 20.94 -8.98 9.79
C ILE A 534 20.22 -7.66 9.49
N GLN A 535 18.89 -7.63 9.61
CA GLN A 535 18.11 -6.40 9.41
C GLN A 535 18.40 -5.34 10.47
N THR A 536 18.59 -5.77 11.72
CA THR A 536 18.97 -4.88 12.83
C THR A 536 20.35 -4.28 12.58
N PHE A 537 21.32 -5.08 12.12
CA PHE A 537 22.65 -4.59 11.75
C PHE A 537 22.58 -3.54 10.65
N GLY A 538 21.72 -3.77 9.64
CA GLY A 538 21.52 -2.85 8.52
C GLY A 538 21.14 -1.42 8.92
N ARG A 539 20.62 -1.19 10.14
CA ARG A 539 20.28 0.15 10.64
C ARG A 539 21.50 1.02 10.93
N ALA A 540 22.64 0.43 11.25
CA ALA A 540 23.92 1.14 11.40
C ALA A 540 24.68 1.29 10.06
N ALA A 541 24.24 0.63 8.98
CA ALA A 541 24.99 0.58 7.73
C ALA A 541 24.91 1.85 6.86
N ARG A 542 24.21 2.88 7.33
CA ARG A 542 24.07 4.18 6.66
C ARG A 542 25.00 5.27 7.19
N ASN A 543 25.77 4.94 8.23
CA ASN A 543 26.72 5.84 8.87
C ASN A 543 28.16 5.30 8.72
N LEU A 544 29.12 6.18 8.46
CA LEU A 544 30.55 5.84 8.38
C LEU A 544 31.08 5.17 9.66
N ASN A 545 30.61 5.62 10.82
CA ASN A 545 30.99 5.10 12.13
C ASN A 545 30.06 3.97 12.61
N GLY A 546 29.23 3.43 11.70
CA GLY A 546 28.27 2.39 11.98
C GLY A 546 28.88 1.15 12.61
N ARG A 547 28.41 0.80 13.81
CA ARG A 547 28.77 -0.41 14.54
C ARG A 547 27.59 -1.00 15.30
N VAL A 548 27.71 -2.29 15.63
CA VAL A 548 26.71 -3.05 16.38
C VAL A 548 27.36 -3.66 17.62
N ILE A 549 26.68 -3.56 18.77
CA ILE A 549 27.03 -4.31 19.98
C ILE A 549 25.93 -5.32 20.26
N MET A 550 26.30 -6.58 20.39
CA MET A 550 25.42 -7.67 20.80
C MET A 550 25.77 -8.07 22.24
N TYR A 551 24.84 -7.89 23.17
CA TYR A 551 25.01 -8.33 24.55
C TYR A 551 24.48 -9.75 24.70
N ALA A 552 25.39 -10.70 24.96
CA ALA A 552 25.10 -12.13 25.02
C ALA A 552 26.13 -12.83 25.91
N ASP A 553 25.69 -13.87 26.62
CA ASP A 553 26.60 -14.75 27.37
C ASP A 553 27.07 -15.94 26.52
N GLU A 554 26.31 -16.31 25.49
CA GLU A 554 26.65 -17.38 24.53
C GLU A 554 26.41 -16.94 23.08
N ILE A 555 27.19 -17.48 22.13
CA ILE A 555 26.97 -17.24 20.70
C ILE A 555 26.03 -18.33 20.16
N THR A 556 24.80 -17.94 19.80
CA THR A 556 23.81 -18.86 19.20
C THR A 556 24.08 -19.10 17.72
N LYS A 557 23.45 -20.13 17.13
CA LYS A 557 23.54 -20.41 15.69
C LYS A 557 23.06 -19.23 14.84
N SER A 558 21.99 -18.57 15.29
CA SER A 558 21.43 -17.39 14.62
C SER A 558 22.43 -16.23 14.62
N MET A 559 23.11 -16.00 15.75
CA MET A 559 24.16 -14.97 15.87
C MET A 559 25.35 -15.29 14.96
N GLU A 560 25.88 -16.51 15.02
CA GLU A 560 27.03 -16.93 14.23
C GLU A 560 26.78 -16.74 12.72
N ALA A 561 25.62 -17.20 12.24
CA ALA A 561 25.23 -17.07 10.84
C ALA A 561 25.07 -15.60 10.41
N ALA A 562 24.47 -14.76 11.26
CA ALA A 562 24.29 -13.34 10.99
C ALA A 562 25.63 -12.57 10.97
N ILE A 563 26.51 -12.82 11.93
CA ILE A 563 27.86 -12.22 12.02
C ILE A 563 28.68 -12.62 10.80
N LYS A 564 28.68 -13.91 10.43
CA LYS A 564 29.41 -14.41 9.27
C LYS A 564 28.97 -13.74 7.97
N GLU A 565 27.67 -13.59 7.76
CA GLU A 565 27.14 -12.95 6.56
C GLU A 565 27.47 -11.44 6.50
N SER A 566 27.34 -10.72 7.62
CA SER A 566 27.70 -9.30 7.70
C SER A 566 29.20 -9.09 7.44
N ASN A 567 30.05 -9.93 8.01
CA ASN A 567 31.50 -9.87 7.77
C ASN A 567 31.86 -10.19 6.32
N ARG A 568 31.21 -11.20 5.70
CA ARG A 568 31.39 -11.51 4.27
C ARG A 568 31.07 -10.30 3.40
N ARG A 569 29.91 -9.66 3.62
CA ARG A 569 29.47 -8.47 2.88
C ARG A 569 30.45 -7.32 3.06
N ARG A 570 30.84 -7.03 4.30
CA ARG A 570 31.82 -5.99 4.62
C ARG A 570 33.15 -6.22 3.89
N THR A 571 33.69 -7.44 3.90
CA THR A 571 34.94 -7.76 3.18
C THR A 571 34.82 -7.50 1.68
N LEU A 572 33.71 -7.90 1.05
CA LEU A 572 33.47 -7.65 -0.38
C LEU A 572 33.35 -6.15 -0.68
N GLN A 573 32.65 -5.40 0.17
CA GLN A 573 32.47 -3.96 0.00
C GLN A 573 33.79 -3.20 0.18
N CYS A 574 34.58 -3.52 1.21
CA CYS A 574 35.91 -2.92 1.41
C CYS A 574 36.81 -3.20 0.20
N LYS A 575 36.87 -4.46 -0.25
CA LYS A 575 37.66 -4.82 -1.43
C LYS A 575 37.22 -4.04 -2.68
N PHE A 576 35.92 -3.93 -2.92
CA PHE A 576 35.40 -3.15 -4.04
C PHE A 576 35.80 -1.68 -3.94
N ASN A 577 35.72 -1.08 -2.74
CA ASN A 577 36.13 0.29 -2.52
C ASN A 577 37.63 0.49 -2.80
N ASP A 578 38.47 -0.43 -2.32
CA ASP A 578 39.92 -0.40 -2.54
C ASP A 578 40.26 -0.54 -4.04
N ASP A 579 39.65 -1.52 -4.71
CA ASP A 579 39.88 -1.81 -6.14
C ASP A 579 39.42 -0.64 -7.05
N ASN A 580 38.46 0.17 -6.61
CA ASN A 580 37.87 1.27 -7.38
C ASN A 580 38.20 2.67 -6.83
N ALA A 581 39.08 2.77 -5.84
CA ALA A 581 39.46 4.02 -5.17
C ALA A 581 38.26 4.85 -4.66
N ILE A 582 37.25 4.17 -4.10
CA ILE A 582 36.04 4.81 -3.56
C ILE A 582 36.28 5.15 -2.09
N ILE A 583 36.10 6.43 -1.75
CA ILE A 583 36.09 6.88 -0.35
C ILE A 583 34.64 6.84 0.14
N PRO A 584 34.31 6.01 1.15
CA PRO A 584 32.97 5.92 1.71
C PRO A 584 32.48 7.28 2.20
N LYS A 585 31.21 7.60 1.96
CA LYS A 585 30.58 8.83 2.48
C LYS A 585 29.24 8.52 3.13
N SER A 586 29.04 9.04 4.33
CA SER A 586 27.71 9.05 4.96
C SER A 586 26.73 9.80 4.05
N ILE A 587 25.50 9.33 4.01
CA ILE A 587 24.42 10.03 3.33
C ILE A 587 24.01 11.19 4.23
N THR A 588 24.30 12.42 3.84
CA THR A 588 23.68 13.60 4.46
C THR A 588 22.34 13.81 3.80
N LYS A 589 21.27 13.46 4.51
CA LYS A 589 19.90 13.85 4.18
C LYS A 589 19.57 15.12 4.96
N ASP A 590 18.83 16.05 4.37
CA ASP A 590 18.41 17.24 5.10
C ASP A 590 17.48 16.81 6.25
N LYS A 591 17.65 17.45 7.42
CA LYS A 591 16.83 17.14 8.61
C LYS A 591 15.34 17.35 8.35
N ASP A 592 15.04 18.33 7.49
CA ASP A 592 13.68 18.59 7.01
C ASP A 592 13.30 17.70 5.83
N SER A 593 14.26 17.13 5.08
CA SER A 593 13.95 16.34 3.89
C SER A 593 13.24 15.05 4.26
N ASP A 594 13.75 14.01 4.95
CA ASP A 594 13.00 12.72 4.82
C ASP A 594 11.64 12.58 5.48
N ILE A 595 11.20 13.38 6.45
CA ILE A 595 9.76 13.29 6.76
C ILE A 595 8.95 14.06 5.73
N SER A 596 9.47 15.17 5.21
CA SER A 596 8.85 15.86 4.07
C SER A 596 9.29 15.33 2.71
N SER A 597 10.06 14.24 2.58
CA SER A 597 10.63 13.68 1.34
C SER A 597 10.47 12.17 1.24
N ILE A 598 10.09 11.50 2.34
CA ILE A 598 9.08 10.43 2.30
C ILE A 598 7.73 11.04 1.85
N TYR A 599 7.54 12.34 2.07
CA TYR A 599 6.38 13.14 1.66
C TYR A 599 6.73 14.38 0.82
N ASN A 600 7.60 14.25 -0.22
CA ASN A 600 8.16 15.36 -1.03
C ASN A 600 7.11 16.31 -1.58
N ILE A 601 6.73 17.21 -0.69
CA ILE A 601 6.11 18.50 -0.90
C ILE A 601 7.21 19.35 -1.56
N ASN A 602 7.41 19.12 -2.87
CA ASN A 602 7.88 20.19 -3.75
C ASN A 602 6.72 21.18 -3.93
N TYR A 603 6.42 21.97 -2.89
CA TYR A 603 5.80 23.26 -3.16
C TYR A 603 6.94 24.19 -3.55
N ASN A 604 6.81 24.84 -4.70
CA ASN A 604 7.38 26.18 -4.81
C ASN A 604 6.98 26.91 -3.53
N SER A 605 7.96 27.38 -2.77
CA SER A 605 7.86 27.99 -1.45
C SER A 605 7.04 29.29 -1.40
N GLU A 606 6.22 29.56 -2.41
CA GLU A 606 5.37 30.72 -2.54
C GLU A 606 3.88 30.43 -2.28
N SER A 607 3.46 29.16 -2.13
CA SER A 607 2.02 28.82 -2.01
C SER A 607 1.59 27.99 -0.79
N ILE A 608 2.46 27.68 0.16
CA ILE A 608 2.02 27.15 1.47
C ILE A 608 1.99 28.32 2.46
N PRO A 609 0.84 28.66 3.05
CA PRO A 609 0.82 29.53 4.22
C PRO A 609 1.60 28.84 5.34
N SER A 610 2.62 29.50 5.89
CA SER A 610 3.47 29.08 7.02
C SER A 610 2.72 28.77 8.32
N ASP A 611 1.38 28.87 8.32
CA ASP A 611 0.56 29.04 9.51
C ASP A 611 -0.34 27.82 9.80
N LEU A 612 -0.17 26.69 9.11
CA LEU A 612 -0.97 25.48 9.34
C LEU A 612 -0.29 24.54 10.34
N ASP A 613 -0.26 24.96 11.61
CA ASP A 613 0.15 24.12 12.75
C ASP A 613 -1.03 23.20 13.19
N ILE A 614 -1.49 22.36 12.26
CA ILE A 614 -2.62 21.44 12.48
C ILE A 614 -2.09 20.05 12.74
N ALA A 615 -2.38 19.51 13.93
CA ALA A 615 -2.01 18.15 14.28
C ALA A 615 -2.61 17.13 13.27
N PRO A 616 -1.86 16.10 12.84
CA PRO A 616 -2.27 15.16 11.79
C PRO A 616 -3.69 14.57 11.92
N HIS A 617 -4.05 14.16 13.14
CA HIS A 617 -5.36 13.59 13.46
C HIS A 617 -6.55 14.57 13.33
N LYS A 618 -6.29 15.87 13.19
CA LYS A 618 -7.32 16.92 12.98
C LYS A 618 -7.51 17.26 11.51
N ILE A 619 -6.61 16.84 10.64
CA ILE A 619 -6.66 17.15 9.20
C ILE A 619 -7.96 16.67 8.55
N PRO A 620 -8.46 15.44 8.77
CA PRO A 620 -9.73 15.00 8.17
C PRO A 620 -10.91 15.90 8.59
N LYS A 621 -10.95 16.31 9.85
CA LYS A 621 -11.98 17.22 10.39
C LYS A 621 -11.85 18.62 9.81
N GLU A 622 -10.63 19.13 9.66
CA GLU A 622 -10.42 20.44 9.05
C GLU A 622 -10.77 20.41 7.56
N ILE A 623 -10.47 19.33 6.84
CA ILE A 623 -10.91 19.13 5.46
C ILE A 623 -12.44 19.13 5.38
N GLU A 624 -13.13 18.42 6.28
CA GLU A 624 -14.60 18.40 6.30
C GLU A 624 -15.17 19.81 6.56
N LYS A 625 -14.57 20.55 7.48
CA LYS A 625 -14.94 21.94 7.80
C LYS A 625 -14.71 22.87 6.61
N LEU A 626 -13.54 22.80 5.99
CA LEU A 626 -13.20 23.59 4.80
C LEU A 626 -14.09 23.23 3.62
N ARG A 627 -14.46 21.95 3.44
CA ARG A 627 -15.44 21.53 2.42
C ARG A 627 -16.80 22.16 2.65
N LYS A 628 -17.28 22.19 3.90
CA LYS A 628 -18.55 22.86 4.25
C LYS A 628 -18.48 24.37 3.96
N GLU A 629 -17.38 25.01 4.32
CA GLU A 629 -17.15 26.44 4.08
C GLU A 629 -17.04 26.74 2.57
N MET A 630 -16.30 25.93 1.82
CA MET A 630 -16.19 25.99 0.36
C MET A 630 -17.56 25.82 -0.31
N ASN A 631 -18.41 24.91 0.18
CA ASN A 631 -19.76 24.72 -0.33
C ASN A 631 -20.66 25.92 -0.05
N ILE A 632 -20.53 26.57 1.11
CA ILE A 632 -21.24 27.82 1.41
C ILE A 632 -20.80 28.91 0.42
N LEU A 633 -19.50 29.11 0.24
CA LEU A 633 -18.96 30.11 -0.69
C LEU A 633 -19.36 29.85 -2.14
N SER A 634 -19.40 28.58 -2.56
CA SER A 634 -19.84 28.18 -3.89
C SER A 634 -21.32 28.48 -4.11
N ASN A 635 -22.17 28.25 -3.09
CA ASN A 635 -23.59 28.62 -3.14
C ASN A 635 -23.81 30.14 -3.14
N GLU A 636 -22.90 30.90 -2.53
CA GLU A 636 -22.88 32.38 -2.56
C GLU A 636 -22.25 32.97 -3.83
N LEU A 637 -21.86 32.12 -4.81
CA LEU A 637 -21.20 32.51 -6.06
C LEU A 637 -19.82 33.19 -5.87
N LYS A 638 -19.15 32.95 -4.74
CA LYS A 638 -17.80 33.45 -4.43
C LYS A 638 -16.74 32.44 -4.85
N PHE A 639 -16.61 32.23 -6.17
CA PHE A 639 -15.78 31.16 -6.73
C PHE A 639 -14.28 31.32 -6.46
N GLU A 640 -13.76 32.55 -6.42
CA GLU A 640 -12.33 32.78 -6.11
C GLU A 640 -11.98 32.36 -4.68
N GLU A 641 -12.80 32.74 -3.70
CA GLU A 641 -12.62 32.36 -2.29
C GLU A 641 -12.81 30.85 -2.09
N ALA A 642 -13.79 30.25 -2.76
CA ALA A 642 -13.98 28.81 -2.78
C ALA A 642 -12.78 28.08 -3.42
N GLY A 643 -12.17 28.66 -4.45
CA GLY A 643 -10.94 28.17 -5.09
C GLY A 643 -9.75 28.15 -4.14
N LEU A 644 -9.57 29.19 -3.33
CA LEU A 644 -8.52 29.22 -2.28
C LEU A 644 -8.74 28.11 -1.23
N LEU A 645 -9.99 27.88 -0.82
CA LEU A 645 -10.31 26.79 0.09
C LEU A 645 -10.09 25.43 -0.56
N ARG A 646 -10.41 25.27 -1.85
CA ARG A 646 -10.09 24.03 -2.61
C ARG A 646 -8.60 23.78 -2.62
N ASP A 647 -7.79 24.77 -2.97
CA ASP A 647 -6.34 24.61 -3.06
C ASP A 647 -5.77 24.26 -1.69
N LYS A 648 -6.30 24.87 -0.62
CA LYS A 648 -6.01 24.50 0.77
C LYS A 648 -6.45 23.08 1.12
N ILE A 649 -7.64 22.65 0.71
CA ILE A 649 -8.14 21.28 0.87
C ILE A 649 -7.26 20.30 0.09
N LYS A 650 -6.77 20.67 -1.09
CA LYS A 650 -5.88 19.83 -1.91
C LYS A 650 -4.53 19.65 -1.22
N ILE A 651 -3.99 20.73 -0.67
CA ILE A 651 -2.79 20.68 0.18
C ILE A 651 -3.04 19.76 1.38
N LEU A 652 -4.16 19.94 2.08
CA LEU A 652 -4.51 19.15 3.25
C LEU A 652 -4.83 17.69 2.92
N LYS A 653 -5.44 17.37 1.77
CA LYS A 653 -5.69 16.00 1.30
C LYS A 653 -4.39 15.29 0.95
N LYS A 654 -3.44 15.99 0.33
CA LYS A 654 -2.09 15.47 0.09
C LYS A 654 -1.36 15.18 1.40
N LEU A 655 -1.49 16.08 2.37
CA LEU A 655 -1.02 15.84 3.74
C LEU A 655 -1.79 14.68 4.39
N GLU A 656 -3.11 14.60 4.20
CA GLU A 656 -3.95 13.54 4.74
C GLU A 656 -3.56 12.17 4.20
N LEU A 657 -3.24 12.03 2.91
CA LEU A 657 -2.64 10.81 2.36
C LEU A 657 -1.37 10.42 3.09
N ALA A 658 -0.48 11.39 3.25
CA ALA A 658 0.74 11.21 4.04
C ALA A 658 0.44 10.75 5.47
N TYR A 659 -0.67 11.18 6.09
CA TYR A 659 -1.00 10.78 7.47
C TYR A 659 -1.92 9.55 7.57
N ILE A 660 -2.72 9.22 6.57
CA ILE A 660 -3.58 8.03 6.51
C ILE A 660 -2.77 6.76 6.27
N GLU A 661 -1.55 6.92 5.75
CA GLU A 661 -0.47 5.93 5.77
C GLU A 661 -0.08 5.46 7.19
N GLU A 662 -0.65 6.06 8.24
CA GLU A 662 -0.30 5.84 9.65
C GLU A 662 -1.48 5.37 10.54
N ILE A 663 -2.69 5.13 10.03
CA ILE A 663 -3.85 4.74 10.88
C ILE A 663 -4.32 3.27 10.74
N ALA A 664 -3.87 2.50 9.74
CA ALA A 664 -4.38 1.12 9.52
C ALA A 664 -3.32 0.02 9.58
#